data_AF-A0A7X9J9R6-F1
#
_entry.id   AF-A0A7X9J9R6-F1
#
_cell.length_a   1.000
_cell.length_b   1.000
_cell.length_c   1.000
_cell.angle_alpha   90.00
_cell.angle_beta   90.00
_cell.angle_gamma   90.00
#
_symmetry.space_group_name_H-M   'P 1'
#
loop_
_entity.id
_entity.type
_entity.pdbx_description
1 polymer ?
#
loop_
_entity_poly.entity_id
_entity_poly.type
_entity_poly.pdbx_seq_one_letter_code
_entity_poly.pdbx_strand_id
1 'polypeptide(L)'
;MAQYRIEKHPILSIPERKIIEFSWQDQHFSAQEGETIAAALMANGIHIFGHHHKDGNPLGIFCANGQCSQCMVIANGRPVKSCMETIEPGMRVQPNDGLPVLPPASEHTDFRALQEKTVEVLIIGGGPAGLSAAIELGKLGIQTLLVEDKHRLGGKLVLQTHRFFGSMKNVYAGTRGIDIATRLEKEVRQYPSVEVWTRSTVLAVFSDQKVGVLRNGQEYTLVCPQVLLVTSGAREKFLAFPGNTLPGVYGAGAFQTLVNRDLVRPAEKLFIVGGGNVGLIAGYHALQAGIGVVGLIEAMPECGGYKVHKDKLIRMGVPIYTAHTILSANGNGRVESVTIAQVDADFKPIPGTEKSFACDAVLIAVGLDPVNEFYTKAIDFGMSAYVAGDAEEIAEASSAIFTGKIRGLEIARALGKTETEIPTSWQKTSQILKSRPGQIFLEQHPDLHEGVIPIFHCNQEIPCNPCSGLCPNGLIIVDQNDIRQIPAFIGNNYSCQVCERCVAGCPGLAITLVDYRGNADLPLVSIPYEFSREIVTAKDIVTALDTEGNPLGNFEVVDFHTIPSSDRTLIVVIEAPADLAPSIAGIRIQENPITQPMTQYVHHVADDTIVCRCEHVTAGEIRALIRQGYRDINEIKTVTRAGMGACGGKTCASLIHRLFREENVPVNEITNPSKRPLFMEVPLGVFAGESKEESH
;
A
#
# COMPACT_ATOMS: atom_id res chain seq x y z
N MET A 1 10.30 -19.72 -20.75
CA MET A 1 10.01 -18.31 -20.42
C MET A 1 10.19 -18.14 -18.92
N ALA A 2 10.83 -17.07 -18.44
CA ALA A 2 10.93 -16.83 -17.01
C ALA A 2 9.52 -16.63 -16.45
N GLN A 3 9.10 -17.50 -15.52
CA GLN A 3 7.79 -17.44 -14.90
C GLN A 3 7.86 -16.51 -13.69
N TYR A 4 7.22 -15.35 -13.79
CA TYR A 4 7.22 -14.32 -12.73
C TYR A 4 6.22 -14.64 -11.60
N ARG A 5 5.51 -15.76 -11.68
CA ARG A 5 4.55 -16.20 -10.66
C ARG A 5 5.25 -16.55 -9.34
N ILE A 6 4.60 -16.23 -8.24
CA ILE A 6 4.99 -16.63 -6.89
C ILE A 6 4.33 -17.97 -6.60
N GLU A 7 5.14 -19.04 -6.63
CA GLU A 7 4.65 -20.41 -6.40
C GLU A 7 4.78 -20.83 -4.93
N LYS A 8 5.54 -20.06 -4.14
CA LYS A 8 5.72 -20.24 -2.70
C LYS A 8 5.79 -18.88 -2.04
N HIS A 9 5.10 -18.70 -0.91
CA HIS A 9 5.16 -17.49 -0.10
C HIS A 9 5.12 -17.85 1.38
N PRO A 10 5.94 -17.25 2.25
CA PRO A 10 6.03 -17.63 3.66
C PRO A 10 4.75 -17.33 4.46
N ILE A 11 3.96 -16.34 4.01
CA ILE A 11 2.75 -15.86 4.71
C ILE A 11 1.45 -16.17 3.96
N LEU A 12 1.51 -16.22 2.62
CA LEU A 12 0.31 -16.25 1.78
C LEU A 12 0.12 -17.67 1.28
N SER A 13 -1.11 -18.17 1.38
CA SER A 13 -1.51 -19.39 0.69
C SER A 13 -1.54 -19.14 -0.82
N ILE A 14 -0.99 -20.06 -1.60
CA ILE A 14 -1.08 -20.02 -3.06
C ILE A 14 -2.35 -20.78 -3.47
N PRO A 15 -3.38 -20.12 -4.00
CA PRO A 15 -4.61 -20.79 -4.40
C PRO A 15 -4.40 -21.57 -5.69
N GLU A 16 -4.96 -22.78 -5.77
CA GLU A 16 -5.12 -23.48 -7.04
C GLU A 16 -6.16 -22.76 -7.89
N ARG A 17 -5.79 -22.38 -9.12
CA ARG A 17 -6.68 -21.70 -10.07
C ARG A 17 -6.62 -22.42 -11.41
N LYS A 18 -7.76 -22.44 -12.11
CA LYS A 18 -7.85 -22.97 -13.46
C LYS A 18 -6.95 -22.14 -14.39
N ILE A 19 -6.19 -22.82 -15.23
CA ILE A 19 -5.41 -22.18 -16.29
C ILE A 19 -6.34 -21.91 -17.48
N ILE A 20 -6.27 -20.70 -18.01
CA ILE A 20 -6.98 -20.24 -19.19
C ILE A 20 -5.99 -19.69 -20.21
N GLU A 21 -6.34 -19.77 -21.49
CA GLU A 21 -5.51 -19.26 -22.58
C GLU A 21 -6.03 -17.92 -23.09
N PHE A 22 -5.11 -17.05 -23.48
CA PHE A 22 -5.39 -15.78 -24.14
C PHE A 22 -4.30 -15.51 -25.19
N SER A 23 -4.45 -14.45 -25.98
CA SER A 23 -3.40 -14.03 -26.92
C SER A 23 -2.90 -12.61 -26.64
N TRP A 24 -1.60 -12.40 -26.82
CA TRP A 24 -0.94 -11.09 -26.81
C TRP A 24 -0.13 -10.95 -28.10
N GLN A 25 -0.41 -9.94 -28.91
CA GLN A 25 0.21 -9.76 -30.24
C GLN A 25 0.13 -11.04 -31.10
N ASP A 26 -1.05 -11.67 -31.12
CA ASP A 26 -1.36 -12.92 -31.84
C ASP A 26 -0.53 -14.15 -31.40
N GLN A 27 0.23 -14.05 -30.32
CA GLN A 27 0.90 -15.18 -29.66
C GLN A 27 0.07 -15.68 -28.49
N HIS A 28 0.03 -17.00 -28.28
CA HIS A 28 -0.74 -17.62 -27.20
C HIS A 28 0.02 -17.63 -25.87
N PHE A 29 -0.68 -17.23 -24.80
CA PHE A 29 -0.18 -17.20 -23.43
C PHE A 29 -1.18 -17.82 -22.47
N SER A 30 -0.70 -18.21 -21.29
CA SER A 30 -1.52 -18.77 -20.22
C SER A 30 -1.70 -17.77 -19.08
N ALA A 31 -2.90 -17.73 -18.52
CA ALA A 31 -3.25 -16.96 -17.33
C ALA A 31 -3.99 -17.83 -16.32
N GLN A 32 -4.11 -17.37 -15.08
CA GLN A 32 -5.00 -17.97 -14.10
C GLN A 32 -6.36 -17.26 -14.15
N GLU A 33 -7.44 -18.04 -14.06
CA GLU A 33 -8.79 -17.51 -14.01
C GLU A 33 -8.95 -16.48 -12.87
N GLY A 34 -9.58 -15.33 -13.19
CA GLY A 34 -9.78 -14.22 -12.26
C GLY A 34 -8.61 -13.24 -12.14
N GLU A 35 -7.50 -13.45 -12.87
CA GLU A 35 -6.44 -12.46 -12.99
C GLU A 35 -6.86 -11.22 -13.78
N THR A 36 -6.23 -10.09 -13.48
CA THR A 36 -6.31 -8.94 -14.38
C THR A 36 -5.42 -9.14 -15.60
N ILE A 37 -5.72 -8.49 -16.72
CA ILE A 37 -4.86 -8.52 -17.92
C ILE A 37 -3.43 -8.12 -17.55
N ALA A 38 -3.26 -7.08 -16.72
CA ALA A 38 -1.94 -6.61 -16.32
C ALA A 38 -1.15 -7.69 -15.53
N ALA A 39 -1.81 -8.38 -14.60
CA ALA A 39 -1.18 -9.47 -13.86
C ALA A 39 -0.80 -10.63 -14.77
N ALA A 40 -1.67 -11.00 -15.71
CA ALA A 40 -1.40 -12.06 -16.69
C ALA A 40 -0.21 -11.72 -17.59
N LEU A 41 -0.13 -10.50 -18.12
CA LEU A 41 1.01 -10.03 -18.92
C LEU A 41 2.31 -10.06 -18.11
N MET A 42 2.30 -9.49 -16.90
CA MET A 42 3.46 -9.48 -16.01
C MET A 42 3.93 -10.89 -15.62
N ALA A 43 3.00 -11.81 -15.35
CA ALA A 43 3.30 -13.21 -15.04
C ALA A 43 4.05 -13.93 -16.17
N ASN A 44 3.80 -13.51 -17.42
CA ASN A 44 4.44 -14.01 -18.64
C ASN A 44 5.69 -13.18 -19.05
N GLY A 45 6.14 -12.25 -18.20
CA GLY A 45 7.35 -11.44 -18.44
C GLY A 45 7.17 -10.30 -19.44
N ILE A 46 5.92 -9.93 -19.74
CA ILE A 46 5.60 -8.79 -20.59
C ILE A 46 5.49 -7.57 -19.70
N HIS A 47 6.42 -6.63 -19.84
CA HIS A 47 6.47 -5.39 -19.04
C HIS A 47 6.07 -4.13 -19.83
N ILE A 48 6.13 -4.21 -21.16
CA ILE A 48 5.77 -3.12 -22.08
C ILE A 48 4.41 -3.45 -22.68
N PHE A 49 3.42 -2.61 -22.38
CA PHE A 49 2.03 -2.77 -22.81
C PHE A 49 1.69 -1.93 -24.06
N GLY A 50 2.65 -1.14 -24.54
CA GLY A 50 2.54 -0.27 -25.70
C GLY A 50 3.48 0.93 -25.59
N HIS A 51 3.34 1.89 -26.49
CA HIS A 51 4.16 3.09 -26.56
C HIS A 51 3.29 4.35 -26.63
N HIS A 52 3.76 5.41 -25.99
CA HIS A 52 3.04 6.66 -25.95
C HIS A 52 3.03 7.34 -27.32
N HIS A 53 1.86 7.80 -27.76
CA HIS A 53 1.67 8.33 -29.11
C HIS A 53 2.46 9.63 -29.42
N LYS A 54 2.83 10.41 -28.40
CA LYS A 54 3.54 11.70 -28.56
C LYS A 54 5.02 11.52 -28.90
N ASP A 55 5.68 10.54 -28.28
CA ASP A 55 7.15 10.43 -28.26
C ASP A 55 7.67 8.99 -28.40
N GLY A 56 6.79 7.99 -28.51
CA GLY A 56 7.17 6.58 -28.64
C GLY A 56 7.72 5.95 -27.37
N ASN A 57 7.65 6.65 -26.22
CA ASN A 57 8.19 6.10 -24.97
C ASN A 57 7.40 4.86 -24.51
N PRO A 58 8.07 3.82 -23.99
CA PRO A 58 7.43 2.58 -23.56
C PRO A 58 6.50 2.83 -22.37
N LEU A 59 5.34 2.17 -22.39
CA LEU A 59 4.33 2.24 -21.34
C LEU A 59 4.11 0.85 -20.74
N GLY A 60 3.66 0.80 -19.49
CA GLY A 60 3.48 -0.44 -18.73
C GLY A 60 2.61 -0.22 -17.50
N ILE A 61 2.63 -1.17 -16.57
CA ILE A 61 1.88 -1.03 -15.32
C ILE A 61 2.53 -0.01 -14.38
N PHE A 62 1.71 0.82 -13.72
CA PHE A 62 2.18 1.89 -12.82
C PHE A 62 1.42 1.96 -11.48
N CYS A 63 0.09 2.13 -11.53
CA CYS A 63 -0.75 2.32 -10.32
C CYS A 63 -1.53 1.07 -9.85
N ALA A 64 -1.76 0.11 -10.76
CA ALA A 64 -2.58 -1.10 -10.57
C ALA A 64 -3.94 -0.91 -9.84
N ASN A 65 -4.57 0.26 -9.98
CA ASN A 65 -5.81 0.60 -9.27
C ASN A 65 -6.80 1.42 -10.12
N GLY A 66 -6.57 1.52 -11.43
CA GLY A 66 -7.45 2.23 -12.36
C GLY A 66 -7.32 3.76 -12.37
N GLN A 67 -6.42 4.34 -11.58
CA GLN A 67 -6.28 5.80 -11.43
C GLN A 67 -5.45 6.46 -12.55
N CYS A 68 -4.54 5.72 -13.18
CA CYS A 68 -3.77 6.16 -14.34
C CYS A 68 -4.20 5.42 -15.62
N SER A 69 -3.69 5.85 -16.78
CA SER A 69 -3.92 5.20 -18.08
C SER A 69 -2.66 4.57 -18.71
N GLN A 70 -1.54 4.56 -17.99
CA GLN A 70 -0.26 4.06 -18.54
C GLN A 70 -0.32 2.58 -18.95
N CYS A 71 -1.16 1.78 -18.28
CA CYS A 71 -1.32 0.35 -18.55
C CYS A 71 -2.41 0.04 -19.60
N MET A 72 -2.81 1.01 -20.42
CA MET A 72 -3.90 0.81 -21.38
C MET A 72 -3.48 -0.19 -22.47
N VAL A 73 -4.40 -1.09 -22.82
CA VAL A 73 -4.24 -2.10 -23.87
C VAL A 73 -5.52 -2.18 -24.70
N ILE A 74 -5.46 -2.80 -25.86
CA ILE A 74 -6.65 -3.12 -26.66
C ILE A 74 -7.06 -4.56 -26.36
N ALA A 75 -8.18 -4.76 -25.66
CA ALA A 75 -8.75 -6.07 -25.40
C ALA A 75 -10.00 -6.28 -26.26
N ASN A 76 -10.01 -7.33 -27.10
CA ASN A 76 -11.10 -7.64 -28.03
C ASN A 76 -11.56 -6.41 -28.86
N GLY A 77 -10.58 -5.63 -29.34
CA GLY A 77 -10.83 -4.41 -30.13
C GLY A 77 -11.29 -3.18 -29.33
N ARG A 78 -11.26 -3.23 -28.00
CA ARG A 78 -11.66 -2.11 -27.13
C ARG A 78 -10.51 -1.64 -26.23
N PRO A 79 -10.28 -0.33 -26.08
CA PRO A 79 -9.29 0.18 -25.15
C PRO A 79 -9.76 -0.05 -23.71
N VAL A 80 -8.94 -0.72 -22.91
CA VAL A 80 -9.22 -1.02 -21.50
C VAL A 80 -8.00 -0.75 -20.63
N LYS A 81 -8.23 -0.48 -19.35
CA LYS A 81 -7.17 -0.44 -18.35
C LYS A 81 -6.84 -1.86 -17.93
N SER A 82 -5.72 -2.40 -18.39
CA SER A 82 -5.32 -3.79 -18.12
C SER A 82 -5.30 -4.17 -16.63
N CYS A 83 -5.05 -3.22 -15.73
CA CYS A 83 -5.05 -3.46 -14.28
C CYS A 83 -6.43 -3.57 -13.62
N MET A 84 -7.50 -3.24 -14.35
CA MET A 84 -8.89 -3.31 -13.87
C MET A 84 -9.70 -4.38 -14.60
N GLU A 85 -9.33 -4.68 -15.86
CA GLU A 85 -10.01 -5.68 -16.68
C GLU A 85 -9.54 -7.09 -16.33
N THR A 86 -10.49 -8.03 -16.19
CA THR A 86 -10.19 -9.44 -15.91
C THR A 86 -9.89 -10.17 -17.21
N ILE A 87 -8.89 -11.05 -17.22
CA ILE A 87 -8.56 -11.87 -18.38
C ILE A 87 -9.58 -13.01 -18.53
N GLU A 88 -10.03 -13.26 -19.76
CA GLU A 88 -11.03 -14.29 -20.09
C GLU A 88 -10.46 -15.31 -21.08
N PRO A 89 -10.99 -16.55 -21.13
CA PRO A 89 -10.58 -17.55 -22.11
C PRO A 89 -10.73 -17.05 -23.55
N GLY A 90 -9.68 -17.20 -24.35
CA GLY A 90 -9.64 -16.79 -25.76
C GLY A 90 -9.54 -15.28 -25.98
N MET A 91 -9.38 -14.47 -24.93
CA MET A 91 -9.28 -13.02 -25.07
C MET A 91 -8.10 -12.63 -25.98
N ARG A 92 -8.35 -11.72 -26.93
CA ARG A 92 -7.31 -11.14 -27.79
C ARG A 92 -6.87 -9.81 -27.22
N VAL A 93 -5.62 -9.72 -26.80
CA VAL A 93 -5.03 -8.53 -26.22
C VAL A 93 -3.92 -8.01 -27.13
N GLN A 94 -3.90 -6.70 -27.38
CA GLN A 94 -2.90 -6.04 -28.21
C GLN A 94 -2.35 -4.80 -27.49
N PRO A 95 -1.10 -4.40 -27.79
CA PRO A 95 -0.57 -3.15 -27.28
C PRO A 95 -1.40 -1.96 -27.78
N ASN A 96 -1.54 -0.94 -26.94
CA ASN A 96 -2.17 0.32 -27.35
C ASN A 96 -1.11 1.27 -27.91
N ASP A 97 -0.59 0.96 -29.09
CA ASP A 97 0.34 1.82 -29.81
C ASP A 97 -0.42 2.88 -30.62
N GLY A 98 -0.15 4.15 -30.35
CA GLY A 98 -0.85 5.28 -30.98
C GLY A 98 -2.16 5.65 -30.27
N LEU A 99 -3.09 6.27 -31.00
CA LEU A 99 -4.42 6.61 -30.48
C LEU A 99 -5.40 5.47 -30.78
N PRO A 100 -6.16 4.98 -29.78
CA PRO A 100 -7.14 3.92 -30.01
C PRO A 100 -8.23 4.39 -30.97
N VAL A 101 -8.62 3.51 -31.89
CA VAL A 101 -9.74 3.74 -32.81
C VAL A 101 -11.00 3.15 -32.20
N LEU A 102 -12.12 3.86 -32.33
CA LEU A 102 -13.41 3.33 -31.88
C LEU A 102 -13.80 2.11 -32.73
N PRO A 103 -14.41 1.08 -32.12
CA PRO A 103 -14.98 -0.01 -32.90
C PRO A 103 -16.08 0.52 -33.84
N PRO A 104 -16.36 -0.17 -34.96
CA PRO A 104 -17.50 0.14 -35.81
C PRO A 104 -18.80 0.20 -34.99
N ALA A 105 -19.70 1.11 -35.37
CA ALA A 105 -21.00 1.22 -34.70
C ALA A 105 -21.83 -0.06 -34.90
N SER A 106 -22.54 -0.49 -33.85
CA SER A 106 -23.56 -1.54 -33.96
C SER A 106 -24.75 -1.00 -34.76
N GLU A 107 -25.38 -1.84 -35.59
CA GLU A 107 -26.60 -1.48 -36.32
C GLU A 107 -27.82 -1.41 -35.40
N HIS A 108 -27.80 -2.13 -34.27
CA HIS A 108 -28.88 -2.16 -33.29
C HIS A 108 -28.33 -2.00 -31.86
N THR A 109 -28.92 -1.08 -31.12
CA THR A 109 -28.64 -0.83 -29.71
C THR A 109 -29.95 -0.58 -28.98
N ASP A 110 -30.29 -1.45 -28.04
CA ASP A 110 -31.45 -1.28 -27.17
C ASP A 110 -31.07 -0.47 -25.94
N PHE A 111 -31.96 0.46 -25.54
CA PHE A 111 -31.78 1.31 -24.37
C PHE A 111 -32.84 1.02 -23.31
N ARG A 112 -32.44 1.04 -22.04
CA ARG A 112 -33.34 0.85 -20.89
C ARG A 112 -33.34 2.09 -20.01
N ALA A 113 -34.46 2.32 -19.34
CA ALA A 113 -34.53 3.36 -18.32
C ALA A 113 -33.52 3.07 -17.19
N LEU A 114 -32.84 4.12 -16.74
CA LEU A 114 -31.89 4.02 -15.63
C LEU A 114 -32.62 3.64 -14.35
N GLN A 115 -32.02 2.73 -13.58
CA GLN A 115 -32.57 2.34 -12.29
C GLN A 115 -32.25 3.40 -11.23
N GLU A 116 -33.24 3.71 -10.41
CA GLU A 116 -33.05 4.50 -9.20
C GLU A 116 -33.24 3.63 -7.94
N LYS A 117 -32.41 3.84 -6.92
CA LYS A 117 -32.50 3.10 -5.65
C LYS A 117 -32.35 4.05 -4.47
N THR A 118 -33.36 4.07 -3.59
CA THR A 118 -33.32 4.84 -2.34
C THR A 118 -32.75 3.99 -1.20
N VAL A 119 -31.88 4.58 -0.38
CA VAL A 119 -31.27 3.93 0.80
C VAL A 119 -31.18 4.90 1.98
N GLU A 120 -31.14 4.40 3.21
CA GLU A 120 -30.91 5.28 4.38
C GLU A 120 -29.45 5.76 4.38
N VAL A 121 -28.50 4.83 4.22
CA VAL A 121 -27.07 5.16 4.19
C VAL A 121 -26.40 4.56 2.96
N LEU A 122 -25.65 5.37 2.22
CA LEU A 122 -24.70 4.90 1.21
C LEU A 122 -23.27 5.06 1.75
N ILE A 123 -22.51 3.97 1.77
CA ILE A 123 -21.09 3.97 2.12
C ILE A 123 -20.26 3.75 0.85
N ILE A 124 -19.34 4.68 0.57
CA ILE A 124 -18.38 4.58 -0.54
C ILE A 124 -17.07 3.99 0.00
N GLY A 125 -16.75 2.75 -0.41
CA GLY A 125 -15.50 2.06 -0.08
C GLY A 125 -15.68 0.95 0.96
N GLY A 126 -15.27 -0.27 0.63
CA GLY A 126 -15.30 -1.45 1.48
C GLY A 126 -14.00 -1.68 2.27
N GLY A 127 -13.28 -0.61 2.60
CA GLY A 127 -12.07 -0.65 3.43
C GLY A 127 -12.36 -0.79 4.94
N PRO A 128 -11.34 -0.80 5.80
CA PRO A 128 -11.51 -0.95 7.26
C PRO A 128 -12.52 0.03 7.86
N ALA A 129 -12.49 1.30 7.44
CA ALA A 129 -13.41 2.33 7.92
C ALA A 129 -14.86 2.05 7.48
N GLY A 130 -15.06 1.76 6.19
CA GLY A 130 -16.39 1.48 5.63
C GLY A 130 -17.02 0.21 6.22
N LEU A 131 -16.22 -0.87 6.35
CA LEU A 131 -16.69 -2.11 6.98
C LEU A 131 -17.05 -1.89 8.45
N SER A 132 -16.24 -1.14 9.19
CA SER A 132 -16.50 -0.88 10.61
C SER A 132 -17.74 -0.01 10.81
N ALA A 133 -17.96 0.99 9.95
CA ALA A 133 -19.18 1.80 9.97
C ALA A 133 -20.42 0.95 9.61
N ALA A 134 -20.32 0.11 8.58
CA ALA A 134 -21.39 -0.80 8.16
C ALA A 134 -21.78 -1.79 9.27
N ILE A 135 -20.81 -2.29 10.05
CA ILE A 135 -21.07 -3.15 11.21
C ILE A 135 -21.89 -2.41 12.26
N GLU A 136 -21.49 -1.19 12.66
CA GLU A 136 -22.23 -0.42 13.68
C GLU A 136 -23.64 -0.04 13.22
N LEU A 137 -23.81 0.32 11.95
CA LEU A 137 -25.13 0.58 11.36
C LEU A 137 -25.98 -0.70 11.25
N GLY A 138 -25.35 -1.83 10.87
CA GLY A 138 -25.98 -3.14 10.74
C GLY A 138 -26.50 -3.69 12.07
N LYS A 139 -25.77 -3.49 13.18
CA LYS A 139 -26.23 -3.82 14.54
C LYS A 139 -27.55 -3.15 14.92
N LEU A 140 -27.84 -1.99 14.32
CA LEU A 140 -29.05 -1.20 14.54
C LEU A 140 -30.11 -1.42 13.44
N GLY A 141 -29.87 -2.30 12.47
CA GLY A 141 -30.82 -2.63 11.39
C GLY A 141 -31.00 -1.51 10.34
N ILE A 142 -30.11 -0.52 10.32
CA ILE A 142 -30.18 0.63 9.39
C ILE A 142 -29.88 0.16 7.96
N GLN A 143 -30.75 0.51 7.02
CA GLN A 143 -30.64 0.08 5.61
C GLN A 143 -29.46 0.77 4.94
N THR A 144 -28.39 0.01 4.76
CA THR A 144 -27.08 0.51 4.33
C THR A 144 -26.68 -0.18 3.04
N LEU A 145 -26.29 0.61 2.03
CA LEU A 145 -25.63 0.11 0.83
C LEU A 145 -24.14 0.41 0.91
N LEU A 146 -23.30 -0.62 0.91
CA LEU A 146 -21.84 -0.52 0.86
C LEU A 146 -21.37 -0.81 -0.58
N VAL A 147 -20.69 0.15 -1.21
CA VAL A 147 -20.17 0.04 -2.57
C VAL A 147 -18.65 -0.07 -2.57
N GLU A 148 -18.11 -1.10 -3.22
CA GLU A 148 -16.68 -1.40 -3.34
C GLU A 148 -16.32 -1.65 -4.81
N ASP A 149 -15.28 -0.97 -5.30
CA ASP A 149 -14.89 -1.04 -6.72
C ASP A 149 -14.06 -2.30 -7.04
N LYS A 150 -13.53 -2.98 -6.03
CA LYS A 150 -12.84 -4.27 -6.16
C LYS A 150 -13.78 -5.47 -5.96
N HIS A 151 -13.29 -6.65 -6.34
CA HIS A 151 -14.03 -7.91 -6.23
C HIS A 151 -14.13 -8.45 -4.79
N ARG A 152 -13.34 -7.91 -3.86
CA ARG A 152 -13.24 -8.36 -2.47
C ARG A 152 -13.23 -7.15 -1.53
N LEU A 153 -13.88 -7.31 -0.38
CA LEU A 153 -13.87 -6.33 0.70
C LEU A 153 -12.53 -6.32 1.47
N GLY A 154 -12.29 -5.26 2.24
CA GLY A 154 -11.10 -5.07 3.07
C GLY A 154 -10.20 -3.92 2.59
N GLY A 155 -10.43 -3.38 1.40
CA GLY A 155 -9.64 -2.28 0.84
C GLY A 155 -8.15 -2.64 0.82
N LYS A 156 -7.29 -1.77 1.37
CA LYS A 156 -5.83 -2.01 1.38
C LYS A 156 -5.38 -3.09 2.36
N LEU A 157 -6.20 -3.51 3.32
CA LEU A 157 -5.85 -4.57 4.28
C LEU A 157 -5.53 -5.90 3.58
N VAL A 158 -6.22 -6.20 2.47
CA VAL A 158 -6.02 -7.44 1.70
C VAL A 158 -4.63 -7.53 1.05
N LEU A 159 -3.86 -6.44 1.08
CA LEU A 159 -2.51 -6.37 0.53
C LEU A 159 -1.43 -6.44 1.62
N GLN A 160 -1.80 -6.54 2.90
CA GLN A 160 -0.86 -6.40 4.02
C GLN A 160 -0.61 -7.75 4.68
N THR A 161 0.58 -8.32 4.42
CA THR A 161 1.04 -9.56 5.03
C THR A 161 1.65 -9.32 6.41
N HIS A 162 2.07 -8.09 6.74
CA HIS A 162 2.55 -7.73 8.08
C HIS A 162 1.40 -7.62 9.11
N ARG A 163 1.76 -7.71 10.40
CA ARG A 163 0.83 -7.48 11.53
C ARG A 163 0.69 -6.00 11.83
N PHE A 164 -0.51 -5.59 12.21
CA PHE A 164 -0.84 -4.20 12.54
C PHE A 164 -0.47 -3.84 13.97
N PHE A 165 -0.17 -2.56 14.20
CA PHE A 165 -0.04 -1.99 15.53
C PHE A 165 -1.42 -1.71 16.13
N GLY A 166 -1.46 -1.13 17.32
CA GLY A 166 -2.68 -0.74 18.01
C GLY A 166 -3.02 -1.59 19.21
N SER A 167 -4.29 -1.50 19.61
CA SER A 167 -4.87 -2.26 20.72
C SER A 167 -5.39 -3.61 20.25
N MET A 168 -4.89 -4.71 20.84
CA MET A 168 -5.41 -6.05 20.53
C MET A 168 -6.93 -6.17 20.76
N LYS A 169 -7.42 -5.51 21.83
CA LYS A 169 -8.84 -5.54 22.22
C LYS A 169 -9.74 -4.77 21.25
N ASN A 170 -9.28 -3.61 20.77
CA ASN A 170 -10.16 -2.66 20.09
C ASN A 170 -10.09 -2.76 18.55
N VAL A 171 -8.93 -3.16 18.03
CA VAL A 171 -8.60 -3.11 16.58
C VAL A 171 -7.86 -4.36 16.09
N TYR A 172 -7.81 -5.43 16.89
CA TYR A 172 -7.19 -6.70 16.52
C TYR A 172 -5.69 -6.60 16.22
N ALA A 173 -4.98 -5.65 16.86
CA ALA A 173 -3.52 -5.51 16.71
C ALA A 173 -2.79 -6.84 16.97
N GLY A 174 -1.64 -7.03 16.33
CA GLY A 174 -0.96 -8.34 16.31
C GLY A 174 -1.57 -9.35 15.34
N THR A 175 -2.62 -8.98 14.60
CA THR A 175 -3.18 -9.74 13.48
C THR A 175 -2.72 -9.15 12.15
N ARG A 176 -2.59 -9.99 11.11
CA ARG A 176 -2.22 -9.53 9.76
C ARG A 176 -3.41 -8.86 9.07
N GLY A 177 -3.15 -7.90 8.18
CA GLY A 177 -4.22 -7.15 7.51
C GLY A 177 -5.18 -8.04 6.73
N ILE A 178 -4.64 -9.01 6.00
CA ILE A 178 -5.43 -10.00 5.25
C ILE A 178 -6.44 -10.77 6.13
N ASP A 179 -6.07 -11.07 7.36
CA ASP A 179 -6.92 -11.80 8.30
C ASP A 179 -7.94 -10.86 8.95
N ILE A 180 -7.55 -9.61 9.25
CA ILE A 180 -8.47 -8.54 9.71
C ILE A 180 -9.54 -8.26 8.64
N ALA A 181 -9.16 -8.16 7.37
CA ALA A 181 -10.08 -7.96 6.25
C ALA A 181 -11.13 -9.08 6.18
N THR A 182 -10.68 -10.34 6.27
CA THR A 182 -11.55 -11.52 6.24
C THR A 182 -12.52 -11.52 7.43
N ARG A 183 -12.04 -11.13 8.62
CA ARG A 183 -12.87 -11.03 9.82
C ARG A 183 -13.96 -9.97 9.68
N LEU A 184 -13.59 -8.76 9.27
CA LEU A 184 -14.54 -7.65 9.09
C LEU A 184 -15.56 -7.94 7.98
N GLU A 185 -15.12 -8.54 6.87
CA GLU A 185 -16.02 -8.99 5.80
C GLU A 185 -17.03 -10.01 6.32
N LYS A 186 -16.59 -11.02 7.07
CA LYS A 186 -17.49 -12.03 7.64
C LYS A 186 -18.51 -11.40 8.60
N GLU A 187 -18.10 -10.44 9.40
CA GLU A 187 -18.97 -9.74 10.35
C GLU A 187 -20.01 -8.86 9.63
N VAL A 188 -19.61 -8.04 8.65
CA VAL A 188 -20.54 -7.23 7.85
C VAL A 188 -21.63 -8.09 7.21
N ARG A 189 -21.25 -9.25 6.64
CA ARG A 189 -22.19 -10.15 5.95
C ARG A 189 -23.21 -10.82 6.87
N GLN A 190 -23.07 -10.71 8.19
CA GLN A 190 -24.05 -11.22 9.15
C GLN A 190 -25.28 -10.32 9.27
N TYR A 191 -25.24 -9.08 8.77
CA TYR A 191 -26.31 -8.10 8.91
C TYR A 191 -27.14 -7.99 7.62
N PRO A 192 -28.40 -8.48 7.59
CA PRO A 192 -29.25 -8.40 6.40
C PRO A 192 -29.61 -6.98 5.96
N SER A 193 -29.48 -6.00 6.85
CA SER A 193 -29.70 -4.58 6.56
C SER A 193 -28.53 -3.94 5.80
N VAL A 194 -27.41 -4.64 5.62
CA VAL A 194 -26.26 -4.17 4.87
C VAL A 194 -26.19 -4.89 3.52
N GLU A 195 -26.60 -4.19 2.46
CA GLU A 195 -26.42 -4.63 1.09
C GLU A 195 -25.01 -4.29 0.62
N VAL A 196 -24.32 -5.25 -0.02
CA VAL A 196 -22.93 -5.08 -0.48
C VAL A 196 -22.87 -5.22 -2.00
N TRP A 197 -22.39 -4.18 -2.67
CA TRP A 197 -22.05 -4.19 -4.09
C TRP A 197 -20.53 -4.15 -4.25
N THR A 198 -19.95 -5.30 -4.56
CA THR A 198 -18.55 -5.39 -5.03
C THR A 198 -18.47 -5.16 -6.54
N ARG A 199 -17.26 -5.00 -7.09
CA ARG A 199 -17.03 -4.71 -8.52
C ARG A 199 -17.85 -3.52 -9.01
N SER A 200 -18.11 -2.56 -8.13
CA SER A 200 -19.06 -1.47 -8.35
C SER A 200 -18.40 -0.13 -8.05
N THR A 201 -18.34 0.76 -9.03
CA THR A 201 -17.59 2.01 -8.93
C THR A 201 -18.53 3.19 -8.74
N VAL A 202 -18.34 3.99 -7.69
CA VAL A 202 -19.03 5.28 -7.58
C VAL A 202 -18.37 6.29 -8.52
N LEU A 203 -19.17 6.93 -9.35
CA LEU A 203 -18.71 7.77 -10.46
C LEU A 203 -18.83 9.26 -10.18
N ALA A 204 -19.91 9.66 -9.52
CA ALA A 204 -20.28 11.06 -9.34
C ALA A 204 -21.25 11.24 -8.17
N VAL A 205 -21.22 12.45 -7.58
CA VAL A 205 -22.29 13.00 -6.74
C VAL A 205 -22.89 14.17 -7.53
N PHE A 206 -24.21 14.19 -7.69
CA PHE A 206 -24.94 15.17 -8.49
C PHE A 206 -25.63 16.21 -7.60
N SER A 207 -25.97 17.36 -8.19
CA SER A 207 -26.60 18.49 -7.48
C SER A 207 -28.03 18.23 -7.04
N ASP A 208 -28.71 17.25 -7.63
CA ASP A 208 -30.02 16.73 -7.20
C ASP A 208 -29.89 15.65 -6.10
N GLN A 209 -28.72 15.58 -5.45
CA GLN A 209 -28.40 14.70 -4.32
C GLN A 209 -28.42 13.20 -4.66
N LYS A 210 -28.29 12.86 -5.94
CA LYS A 210 -28.11 11.48 -6.40
C LYS A 210 -26.64 11.12 -6.52
N VAL A 211 -26.34 9.83 -6.35
CA VAL A 211 -24.99 9.27 -6.50
C VAL A 211 -24.99 8.24 -7.62
N GLY A 212 -24.20 8.48 -8.66
CA GLY A 212 -24.08 7.58 -9.80
C GLY A 212 -23.15 6.41 -9.49
N VAL A 213 -23.63 5.17 -9.64
CA VAL A 213 -22.88 3.95 -9.38
C VAL A 213 -22.88 3.07 -10.62
N LEU A 214 -21.68 2.66 -11.06
CA LEU A 214 -21.48 1.66 -12.09
C LEU A 214 -21.34 0.28 -11.45
N ARG A 215 -22.41 -0.50 -11.44
CA ARG A 215 -22.47 -1.83 -10.85
C ARG A 215 -21.93 -2.89 -11.82
N ASN A 216 -21.04 -3.74 -11.32
CA ASN A 216 -20.36 -4.79 -12.09
C ASN A 216 -19.67 -4.31 -13.39
N GLY A 217 -19.34 -3.01 -13.49
CA GLY A 217 -18.77 -2.42 -14.71
C GLY A 217 -19.75 -2.26 -15.88
N GLN A 218 -21.04 -2.57 -15.71
CA GLN A 218 -21.99 -2.70 -16.82
C GLN A 218 -23.32 -2.00 -16.59
N GLU A 219 -23.82 -1.94 -15.35
CA GLU A 219 -25.14 -1.41 -15.02
C GLU A 219 -24.99 -0.05 -14.32
N TYR A 220 -25.59 1.01 -14.87
CA TYR A 220 -25.60 2.31 -14.23
C TYR A 220 -26.86 2.49 -13.37
N THR A 221 -26.66 2.78 -12.08
CA THR A 221 -27.73 3.00 -11.11
C THR A 221 -27.55 4.35 -10.44
N LEU A 222 -28.63 5.11 -10.30
CA LEU A 222 -28.68 6.32 -9.48
C LEU A 222 -29.13 5.95 -8.07
N VAL A 223 -28.26 6.16 -7.08
CA VAL A 223 -28.57 5.92 -5.68
C VAL A 223 -28.98 7.22 -5.02
N CYS A 224 -30.09 7.22 -4.28
CA CYS A 224 -30.64 8.34 -3.55
C CYS A 224 -30.49 8.08 -2.04
N PRO A 225 -29.35 8.42 -1.42
CA PRO A 225 -29.13 8.20 0.01
C PRO A 225 -29.71 9.32 0.88
N GLN A 226 -30.21 9.00 2.08
CA GLN A 226 -30.48 10.03 3.10
C GLN A 226 -29.17 10.57 3.69
N VAL A 227 -28.17 9.68 3.88
CA VAL A 227 -26.83 10.03 4.36
C VAL A 227 -25.76 9.36 3.51
N LEU A 228 -24.74 10.12 3.13
CA LEU A 228 -23.54 9.63 2.45
C LEU A 228 -22.37 9.50 3.42
N LEU A 229 -21.71 8.34 3.45
CA LEU A 229 -20.43 8.16 4.14
C LEU A 229 -19.32 7.85 3.14
N VAL A 230 -18.29 8.68 3.12
CA VAL A 230 -17.13 8.52 2.22
C VAL A 230 -15.97 7.89 2.97
N THR A 231 -15.60 6.68 2.55
CA THR A 231 -14.49 5.88 3.09
C THR A 231 -13.59 5.34 1.98
N SER A 232 -13.48 6.09 0.89
CA SER A 232 -12.73 5.75 -0.34
C SER A 232 -11.20 5.71 -0.16
N GLY A 233 -10.71 5.90 1.05
CA GLY A 233 -9.29 5.81 1.40
C GLY A 233 -8.46 6.93 0.77
N ALA A 234 -7.22 6.60 0.41
CA ALA A 234 -6.27 7.53 -0.19
C ALA A 234 -5.57 6.94 -1.41
N ARG A 235 -5.02 7.81 -2.26
CA ARG A 235 -4.18 7.48 -3.40
C ARG A 235 -2.75 7.91 -3.16
N GLU A 236 -1.83 7.35 -3.93
CA GLU A 236 -0.41 7.61 -3.75
C GLU A 236 0.00 8.94 -4.35
N LYS A 237 0.93 9.62 -3.67
CA LYS A 237 1.69 10.72 -4.25
C LYS A 237 2.79 10.16 -5.12
N PHE A 238 3.01 10.81 -6.24
CA PHE A 238 4.07 10.46 -7.18
C PHE A 238 5.14 11.55 -7.21
N LEU A 239 6.32 11.17 -7.68
CA LEU A 239 7.46 12.06 -7.82
C LEU A 239 7.78 12.26 -9.30
N ALA A 240 8.14 13.49 -9.69
CA ALA A 240 8.68 13.81 -10.99
C ALA A 240 10.21 13.69 -10.96
N PHE A 241 10.77 12.90 -11.88
CA PHE A 241 12.20 12.69 -12.10
C PHE A 241 12.40 12.06 -13.50
N PRO A 242 13.58 12.17 -14.15
CA PRO A 242 13.88 11.52 -15.42
C PRO A 242 13.67 10.02 -15.36
N GLY A 243 13.07 9.48 -16.41
CA GLY A 243 12.73 8.06 -16.48
C GLY A 243 11.61 7.65 -15.54
N ASN A 244 10.90 8.57 -14.89
CA ASN A 244 9.78 8.23 -14.02
C ASN A 244 8.65 7.48 -14.75
N THR A 245 8.54 7.60 -16.08
CA THR A 245 7.58 6.88 -16.93
C THR A 245 8.04 5.48 -17.35
N LEU A 246 9.30 5.11 -17.14
CA LEU A 246 9.81 3.80 -17.54
C LEU A 246 9.00 2.66 -16.89
N PRO A 247 8.63 1.62 -17.66
CA PRO A 247 8.19 0.35 -17.11
C PRO A 247 9.21 -0.16 -16.07
N GLY A 248 8.71 -0.55 -14.89
CA GLY A 248 9.55 -0.82 -13.71
C GLY A 248 9.44 0.25 -12.62
N VAL A 249 8.95 1.46 -12.94
CA VAL A 249 8.57 2.43 -11.90
C VAL A 249 7.14 2.14 -11.43
N TYR A 250 6.96 1.88 -10.13
CA TYR A 250 5.67 1.51 -9.53
C TYR A 250 5.29 2.41 -8.36
N GLY A 251 4.00 2.58 -8.10
CA GLY A 251 3.51 2.95 -6.77
C GLY A 251 3.62 1.76 -5.79
N ALA A 252 3.83 2.04 -4.51
CA ALA A 252 3.79 1.05 -3.43
C ALA A 252 2.56 0.13 -3.45
N GLY A 253 1.37 0.69 -3.61
CA GLY A 253 0.11 -0.03 -3.73
C GLY A 253 0.03 -0.87 -4.99
N ALA A 254 0.64 -0.44 -6.10
CA ALA A 254 0.70 -1.22 -7.33
C ALA A 254 1.58 -2.46 -7.15
N PHE A 255 2.76 -2.26 -6.58
CA PHE A 255 3.68 -3.33 -6.22
C PHE A 255 3.03 -4.35 -5.27
N GLN A 256 2.45 -3.89 -4.17
CA GLN A 256 1.77 -4.77 -3.22
C GLN A 256 0.56 -5.48 -3.83
N THR A 257 -0.13 -4.86 -4.80
CA THR A 257 -1.22 -5.51 -5.55
C THR A 257 -0.69 -6.69 -6.35
N LEU A 258 0.37 -6.49 -7.15
CA LEU A 258 0.96 -7.56 -7.94
C LEU A 258 1.52 -8.68 -7.04
N VAL A 259 2.30 -8.32 -6.02
CA VAL A 259 3.00 -9.30 -5.18
C VAL A 259 2.04 -10.04 -4.24
N ASN A 260 1.17 -9.33 -3.51
CA ASN A 260 0.40 -9.95 -2.41
C ASN A 260 -1.01 -10.39 -2.82
N ARG A 261 -1.64 -9.74 -3.80
CA ARG A 261 -2.99 -10.12 -4.28
C ARG A 261 -2.90 -11.03 -5.49
N ASP A 262 -2.09 -10.65 -6.47
CA ASP A 262 -2.00 -11.36 -7.75
C ASP A 262 -0.93 -12.45 -7.76
N LEU A 263 -0.05 -12.49 -6.74
CA LEU A 263 1.03 -13.47 -6.61
C LEU A 263 1.98 -13.46 -7.83
N VAL A 264 2.31 -12.26 -8.30
CA VAL A 264 3.24 -12.02 -9.42
C VAL A 264 4.38 -11.13 -8.94
N ARG A 265 5.63 -11.54 -9.21
CA ARG A 265 6.83 -10.74 -8.95
C ARG A 265 6.98 -9.69 -10.07
N PRO A 266 6.87 -8.39 -9.77
CA PRO A 266 7.01 -7.36 -10.80
C PRO A 266 8.48 -6.98 -11.08
N ALA A 267 9.41 -7.54 -10.32
CA ALA A 267 10.83 -7.19 -10.29
C ALA A 267 11.64 -8.33 -9.64
N GLU A 268 12.93 -8.38 -9.94
CA GLU A 268 13.92 -9.19 -9.22
C GLU A 268 14.70 -8.36 -8.18
N LYS A 269 14.97 -7.08 -8.49
CA LYS A 269 15.74 -6.12 -7.70
C LYS A 269 14.99 -4.80 -7.60
N LEU A 270 14.46 -4.52 -6.41
CA LEU A 270 13.67 -3.34 -6.11
C LEU A 270 14.52 -2.27 -5.43
N PHE A 271 14.42 -1.03 -5.90
CA PHE A 271 14.89 0.15 -5.15
C PHE A 271 13.71 0.98 -4.66
N ILE A 272 13.76 1.52 -3.45
CA ILE A 272 12.60 2.19 -2.81
C ILE A 272 12.89 3.66 -2.56
N VAL A 273 11.93 4.52 -2.90
CA VAL A 273 11.95 5.97 -2.65
C VAL A 273 10.85 6.31 -1.64
N GLY A 274 11.25 6.69 -0.43
CA GLY A 274 10.38 7.08 0.68
C GLY A 274 10.56 6.19 1.92
N GLY A 275 10.96 6.79 3.05
CA GLY A 275 11.19 6.14 4.34
C GLY A 275 9.99 6.17 5.30
N GLY A 276 8.79 6.42 4.79
CA GLY A 276 7.54 6.26 5.54
C GLY A 276 7.16 4.78 5.74
N ASN A 277 6.17 4.51 6.59
CA ASN A 277 5.69 3.14 6.87
C ASN A 277 5.37 2.35 5.59
N VAL A 278 4.78 3.00 4.58
CA VAL A 278 4.43 2.38 3.29
C VAL A 278 5.68 1.84 2.58
N GLY A 279 6.75 2.64 2.47
CA GLY A 279 7.99 2.22 1.80
C GLY A 279 8.72 1.12 2.57
N LEU A 280 8.83 1.27 3.90
CA LEU A 280 9.47 0.29 4.78
C LEU A 280 8.77 -1.08 4.71
N ILE A 281 7.44 -1.10 4.80
CA ILE A 281 6.64 -2.33 4.72
C ILE A 281 6.63 -2.91 3.30
N ALA A 282 6.64 -2.09 2.26
CA ALA A 282 6.74 -2.61 0.90
C ALA A 282 8.10 -3.31 0.66
N GLY A 283 9.19 -2.77 1.20
CA GLY A 283 10.49 -3.47 1.20
C GLY A 283 10.44 -4.80 1.94
N TYR A 284 9.76 -4.83 3.08
CA TYR A 284 9.55 -6.08 3.81
C TYR A 284 8.75 -7.11 3.00
N HIS A 285 7.66 -6.70 2.35
CA HIS A 285 6.87 -7.57 1.48
C HIS A 285 7.68 -8.06 0.26
N ALA A 286 8.55 -7.21 -0.30
CA ALA A 286 9.45 -7.60 -1.39
C ALA A 286 10.35 -8.78 -0.97
N LEU A 287 10.99 -8.68 0.20
CA LEU A 287 11.83 -9.74 0.74
C LEU A 287 11.03 -11.03 1.01
N GLN A 288 9.80 -10.93 1.52
CA GLN A 288 8.92 -12.09 1.71
C GLN A 288 8.58 -12.80 0.40
N ALA A 289 8.51 -12.05 -0.71
CA ALA A 289 8.27 -12.58 -2.05
C ALA A 289 9.54 -13.01 -2.80
N GLY A 290 10.70 -12.99 -2.13
CA GLY A 290 11.99 -13.35 -2.74
C GLY A 290 12.52 -12.31 -3.72
N ILE A 291 12.09 -11.05 -3.61
CA ILE A 291 12.58 -9.92 -4.40
C ILE A 291 13.67 -9.22 -3.58
N GLY A 292 14.86 -9.05 -4.16
CA GLY A 292 15.97 -8.36 -3.50
C GLY A 292 15.68 -6.87 -3.36
N VAL A 293 15.95 -6.27 -2.20
CA VAL A 293 15.77 -4.83 -1.97
C VAL A 293 17.15 -4.17 -1.95
N VAL A 294 17.46 -3.49 -3.05
CA VAL A 294 18.79 -2.93 -3.31
C VAL A 294 19.11 -1.76 -2.38
N GLY A 295 18.09 -1.00 -2.01
CA GLY A 295 18.20 0.09 -1.05
C GLY A 295 16.91 0.89 -0.93
N LEU A 296 16.88 1.74 0.09
CA LEU A 296 15.81 2.69 0.33
C LEU A 296 16.39 4.08 0.57
N ILE A 297 15.74 5.12 0.03
CA ILE A 297 16.08 6.52 0.32
C ILE A 297 14.97 7.25 1.04
N GLU A 298 15.35 8.22 1.87
CA GLU A 298 14.48 9.19 2.52
C GLU A 298 15.10 10.59 2.35
N ALA A 299 14.27 11.55 1.92
CA ALA A 299 14.72 12.93 1.70
C ALA A 299 14.95 13.66 3.02
N MET A 300 14.21 13.31 4.07
CA MET A 300 14.41 13.81 5.43
C MET A 300 15.68 13.24 6.07
N PRO A 301 16.27 13.91 7.08
CA PRO A 301 17.42 13.39 7.85
C PRO A 301 17.13 12.06 8.58
N GLU A 302 15.86 11.77 8.84
CA GLU A 302 15.38 10.54 9.48
C GLU A 302 14.17 9.97 8.75
N CYS A 303 13.97 8.64 8.87
CA CYS A 303 12.78 7.99 8.34
C CYS A 303 11.51 8.49 9.05
N GLY A 304 10.49 8.86 8.27
CA GLY A 304 9.19 9.25 8.81
C GLY A 304 8.33 8.08 9.31
N GLY A 305 8.68 6.84 8.96
CA GLY A 305 8.02 5.64 9.48
C GLY A 305 8.44 5.27 10.90
N TYR A 306 7.76 4.29 11.50
CA TYR A 306 8.13 3.79 12.82
C TYR A 306 9.53 3.17 12.82
N LYS A 307 10.32 3.48 13.85
CA LYS A 307 11.69 2.98 14.02
C LYS A 307 11.74 1.45 13.93
N VAL A 308 10.80 0.75 14.57
CA VAL A 308 10.72 -0.72 14.50
C VAL A 308 10.53 -1.27 13.08
N HIS A 309 9.93 -0.52 12.15
CA HIS A 309 9.86 -0.92 10.74
C HIS A 309 11.17 -0.64 10.00
N LYS A 310 11.83 0.48 10.31
CA LYS A 310 13.17 0.80 9.81
C LYS A 310 14.18 -0.26 10.24
N ASP A 311 14.27 -0.52 11.55
CA ASP A 311 15.18 -1.49 12.16
C ASP A 311 14.92 -2.90 11.62
N LYS A 312 13.64 -3.26 11.43
CA LYS A 312 13.26 -4.53 10.80
C LYS A 312 13.91 -4.69 9.43
N LEU A 313 13.82 -3.68 8.57
CA LEU A 313 14.35 -3.76 7.21
C LEU A 313 15.89 -3.73 7.18
N ILE A 314 16.51 -2.94 8.04
CA ILE A 314 17.97 -2.88 8.19
C ILE A 314 18.54 -4.23 8.66
N ARG A 315 17.92 -4.85 9.67
CA ARG A 315 18.25 -6.22 10.13
C ARG A 315 18.07 -7.29 9.05
N MET A 316 17.39 -7.00 7.96
CA MET A 316 17.29 -7.94 6.84
C MET A 316 18.40 -7.75 5.81
N GLY A 317 19.24 -6.73 5.97
CA GLY A 317 20.36 -6.41 5.08
C GLY A 317 20.05 -5.33 4.05
N VAL A 318 19.03 -4.50 4.27
CA VAL A 318 18.66 -3.41 3.35
C VAL A 318 19.28 -2.08 3.82
N PRO A 319 20.12 -1.42 3.00
CA PRO A 319 20.63 -0.11 3.34
C PRO A 319 19.55 0.96 3.21
N ILE A 320 19.55 1.90 4.17
CA ILE A 320 18.66 3.05 4.18
C ILE A 320 19.51 4.32 4.17
N TYR A 321 19.33 5.16 3.15
CA TYR A 321 20.02 6.43 3.00
C TYR A 321 19.06 7.59 3.30
N THR A 322 19.25 8.28 4.42
CA THR A 322 18.50 9.48 4.79
C THR A 322 19.19 10.74 4.27
N ALA A 323 18.47 11.86 4.16
CA ALA A 323 18.93 13.05 3.45
C ALA A 323 19.37 12.75 2.01
N HIS A 324 18.65 11.86 1.32
CA HIS A 324 18.89 11.53 -0.09
C HIS A 324 17.61 11.62 -0.92
N THR A 325 17.75 12.02 -2.19
CA THR A 325 16.66 12.01 -3.17
C THR A 325 17.04 11.22 -4.41
N ILE A 326 16.02 10.80 -5.15
CA ILE A 326 16.20 10.16 -6.46
C ILE A 326 16.49 11.25 -7.50
N LEU A 327 17.51 11.01 -8.32
CA LEU A 327 17.88 11.85 -9.46
C LEU A 327 17.32 11.32 -10.76
N SER A 328 17.29 10.01 -10.98
CA SER A 328 16.76 9.41 -12.21
C SER A 328 16.49 7.91 -12.02
N ALA A 329 15.54 7.38 -12.80
CA ALA A 329 15.53 5.97 -13.17
C ALA A 329 16.08 5.84 -14.59
N ASN A 330 16.97 4.89 -14.82
CA ASN A 330 17.69 4.76 -16.09
C ASN A 330 17.43 3.39 -16.72
N GLY A 331 17.43 3.35 -18.05
CA GLY A 331 17.39 2.13 -18.84
C GLY A 331 16.76 2.38 -20.21
N ASN A 332 16.93 1.41 -21.11
CA ASN A 332 16.35 1.46 -22.45
C ASN A 332 15.13 0.54 -22.53
N GLY A 333 13.92 1.10 -22.62
CA GLY A 333 12.68 0.31 -22.64
C GLY A 333 12.07 0.07 -21.25
N ARG A 334 12.89 -0.22 -20.24
CA ARG A 334 12.49 -0.43 -18.83
C ARG A 334 13.58 0.06 -17.88
N VAL A 335 13.27 0.08 -16.58
CA VAL A 335 14.25 0.36 -15.53
C VAL A 335 15.35 -0.72 -15.51
N GLU A 336 16.60 -0.28 -15.48
CA GLU A 336 17.82 -1.11 -15.35
C GLU A 336 18.73 -0.59 -14.21
N SER A 337 18.58 0.67 -13.83
CA SER A 337 19.23 1.25 -12.66
C SER A 337 18.49 2.48 -12.13
N VAL A 338 18.90 2.94 -10.96
CA VAL A 338 18.48 4.21 -10.35
C VAL A 338 19.69 5.01 -9.93
N THR A 339 19.61 6.34 -10.01
CA THR A 339 20.62 7.26 -9.48
C THR A 339 20.02 8.08 -8.34
N ILE A 340 20.74 8.21 -7.23
CA ILE A 340 20.37 9.00 -6.05
C ILE A 340 21.50 10.00 -5.72
N ALA A 341 21.22 11.01 -4.91
CA ALA A 341 22.23 11.89 -4.33
C ALA A 341 21.81 12.39 -2.95
N GLN A 342 22.78 12.86 -2.16
CA GLN A 342 22.48 13.58 -0.93
C GLN A 342 21.78 14.90 -1.24
N VAL A 343 20.97 15.38 -0.29
CA VAL A 343 20.32 16.69 -0.37
C VAL A 343 20.70 17.57 0.82
N ASP A 344 20.72 18.88 0.58
CA ASP A 344 20.87 19.88 1.64
C ASP A 344 19.54 20.15 2.39
N ALA A 345 19.56 21.13 3.29
CA ALA A 345 18.37 21.51 4.08
C ALA A 345 17.22 22.07 3.25
N ASP A 346 17.48 22.54 2.02
CA ASP A 346 16.48 23.01 1.05
C ASP A 346 16.04 21.89 0.09
N PHE A 347 16.42 20.64 0.36
CA PHE A 347 16.19 19.46 -0.49
C PHE A 347 16.82 19.55 -1.88
N LYS A 348 17.87 20.36 -2.05
CA LYS A 348 18.62 20.44 -3.31
C LYS A 348 19.70 19.36 -3.33
N PRO A 349 19.82 18.60 -4.44
CA PRO A 349 20.91 17.63 -4.60
C PRO A 349 22.29 18.26 -4.46
N ILE A 350 23.17 17.62 -3.71
CA ILE A 350 24.57 18.03 -3.51
C ILE A 350 25.44 17.35 -4.60
N PRO A 351 26.04 18.11 -5.54
CA PRO A 351 26.88 17.53 -6.58
C PRO A 351 28.08 16.76 -6.03
N GLY A 352 28.44 15.64 -6.66
CA GLY A 352 29.54 14.77 -6.22
C GLY A 352 29.15 13.72 -5.18
N THR A 353 27.88 13.69 -4.75
CA THR A 353 27.34 12.70 -3.81
C THR A 353 26.51 11.60 -4.49
N GLU A 354 26.54 11.55 -5.83
CA GLU A 354 25.73 10.66 -6.63
C GLU A 354 26.12 9.19 -6.41
N LYS A 355 25.10 8.33 -6.35
CA LYS A 355 25.25 6.87 -6.31
C LYS A 355 24.24 6.24 -7.25
N SER A 356 24.69 5.32 -8.10
CA SER A 356 23.80 4.54 -8.97
C SER A 356 23.73 3.10 -8.49
N PHE A 357 22.56 2.48 -8.61
CA PHE A 357 22.32 1.09 -8.20
C PHE A 357 21.64 0.33 -9.32
N ALA A 358 22.12 -0.88 -9.62
CA ALA A 358 21.45 -1.76 -10.58
C ALA A 358 20.17 -2.32 -9.96
N CYS A 359 19.04 -2.03 -10.59
CA CYS A 359 17.72 -2.48 -10.16
C CYS A 359 16.80 -2.55 -11.37
N ASP A 360 15.85 -3.46 -11.38
CA ASP A 360 14.91 -3.60 -12.50
C ASP A 360 13.53 -3.01 -12.18
N ALA A 361 13.38 -2.43 -10.98
CA ALA A 361 12.24 -1.64 -10.57
C ALA A 361 12.57 -0.55 -9.52
N VAL A 362 11.81 0.55 -9.57
CA VAL A 362 11.82 1.62 -8.57
C VAL A 362 10.43 1.78 -7.97
N LEU A 363 10.33 1.71 -6.65
CA LEU A 363 9.10 1.90 -5.90
C LEU A 363 8.99 3.33 -5.36
N ILE A 364 7.90 4.03 -5.68
CA ILE A 364 7.62 5.37 -5.19
C ILE A 364 6.61 5.29 -4.03
N ALA A 365 7.06 5.68 -2.83
CA ALA A 365 6.32 5.63 -1.57
C ALA A 365 6.42 6.96 -0.79
N VAL A 366 6.22 8.09 -1.48
CA VAL A 366 6.47 9.45 -0.97
C VAL A 366 5.24 10.14 -0.36
N GLY A 367 4.28 9.36 0.13
CA GLY A 367 3.08 9.84 0.80
C GLY A 367 1.79 9.58 0.03
N LEU A 368 0.67 10.02 0.61
CA LEU A 368 -0.68 9.76 0.12
C LEU A 368 -1.51 11.05 0.06
N ASP A 369 -2.47 11.10 -0.85
CA ASP A 369 -3.52 12.10 -0.96
C ASP A 369 -4.89 11.46 -0.67
N PRO A 370 -5.69 12.00 0.26
CA PRO A 370 -7.05 11.51 0.51
C PRO A 370 -7.92 11.51 -0.75
N VAL A 371 -8.73 10.47 -0.92
CA VAL A 371 -9.77 10.38 -1.95
C VAL A 371 -11.09 10.78 -1.30
N ASN A 372 -11.37 12.07 -1.27
CA ASN A 372 -12.53 12.67 -0.60
C ASN A 372 -13.32 13.64 -1.50
N GLU A 373 -13.13 13.54 -2.82
CA GLU A 373 -13.80 14.41 -3.77
C GLU A 373 -15.32 14.20 -3.77
N PHE A 374 -15.78 12.96 -3.54
CA PHE A 374 -17.21 12.65 -3.35
C PHE A 374 -17.79 13.36 -2.14
N TYR A 375 -17.05 13.39 -1.01
CA TYR A 375 -17.49 14.08 0.22
C TYR A 375 -17.58 15.58 -0.02
N THR A 376 -16.54 16.16 -0.60
CA THR A 376 -16.50 17.60 -0.92
C THR A 376 -17.69 17.98 -1.80
N LYS A 377 -17.99 17.19 -2.85
CA LYS A 377 -19.15 17.45 -3.72
C LYS A 377 -20.49 17.28 -3.05
N ALA A 378 -20.63 16.29 -2.17
CA ALA A 378 -21.85 16.11 -1.39
C ALA A 378 -22.13 17.33 -0.49
N ILE A 379 -21.10 17.87 0.16
CA ILE A 379 -21.20 19.11 0.94
C ILE A 379 -21.54 20.31 0.05
N ASP A 380 -20.89 20.47 -1.10
CA ASP A 380 -21.18 21.55 -2.08
C ASP A 380 -22.67 21.54 -2.50
N PHE A 381 -23.30 20.37 -2.55
CA PHE A 381 -24.69 20.18 -2.97
C PHE A 381 -25.70 20.06 -1.81
N GLY A 382 -25.25 20.32 -0.57
CA GLY A 382 -26.12 20.34 0.60
C GLY A 382 -26.64 18.96 1.03
N MET A 383 -25.92 17.88 0.70
CA MET A 383 -26.24 16.54 1.18
C MET A 383 -25.76 16.35 2.62
N SER A 384 -26.46 15.51 3.39
CA SER A 384 -25.95 15.01 4.67
C SER A 384 -24.81 14.02 4.41
N ALA A 385 -23.57 14.44 4.66
CA ALA A 385 -22.38 13.66 4.31
C ALA A 385 -21.34 13.61 5.45
N TYR A 386 -20.67 12.46 5.56
CA TYR A 386 -19.60 12.16 6.52
C TYR A 386 -18.39 11.59 5.79
N VAL A 387 -17.22 11.64 6.43
CA VAL A 387 -15.96 11.08 5.93
C VAL A 387 -15.22 10.34 7.05
N ALA A 388 -14.53 9.24 6.73
CA ALA A 388 -13.75 8.47 7.70
C ALA A 388 -12.54 7.75 7.08
N GLY A 389 -11.61 7.30 7.93
CA GLY A 389 -10.38 6.64 7.51
C GLY A 389 -9.44 7.55 6.70
N ASP A 390 -8.66 6.98 5.79
CA ASP A 390 -7.67 7.75 5.01
C ASP A 390 -8.30 8.77 4.04
N ALA A 391 -9.62 8.73 3.82
CA ALA A 391 -10.34 9.78 3.10
C ALA A 391 -10.49 11.07 3.96
N GLU A 392 -10.45 10.94 5.28
CA GLU A 392 -10.45 12.06 6.23
C GLU A 392 -9.02 12.47 6.57
N GLU A 393 -8.20 11.51 6.99
CA GLU A 393 -6.85 11.75 7.49
C GLU A 393 -5.98 10.50 7.30
N ILE A 394 -4.79 10.67 6.74
CA ILE A 394 -3.83 9.58 6.51
C ILE A 394 -3.29 9.07 7.86
N ALA A 395 -3.62 7.83 8.20
CA ALA A 395 -3.22 7.22 9.47
C ALA A 395 -2.99 5.70 9.34
N GLU A 396 -2.73 5.03 10.46
CA GLU A 396 -2.64 3.56 10.52
C GLU A 396 -4.03 2.92 10.37
N ALA A 397 -4.12 1.70 9.84
CA ALA A 397 -5.43 1.07 9.58
C ALA A 397 -6.29 0.87 10.83
N SER A 398 -5.68 0.72 12.00
CA SER A 398 -6.32 0.72 13.32
C SER A 398 -7.08 2.00 13.58
N SER A 399 -6.51 3.16 13.20
CA SER A 399 -7.22 4.43 13.25
C SER A 399 -8.42 4.39 12.30
N ALA A 400 -8.25 3.90 11.07
CA ALA A 400 -9.34 3.81 10.10
C ALA A 400 -10.51 2.94 10.60
N ILE A 401 -10.24 1.75 11.15
CA ILE A 401 -11.26 0.88 11.80
C ILE A 401 -12.03 1.69 12.83
N PHE A 402 -11.33 2.39 13.71
CA PHE A 402 -11.92 3.07 14.84
C PHE A 402 -12.73 4.32 14.44
N THR A 403 -12.22 5.12 13.51
CA THR A 403 -12.96 6.26 12.93
C THR A 403 -14.23 5.80 12.23
N GLY A 404 -14.20 4.64 11.55
CA GLY A 404 -15.38 4.03 10.93
C GLY A 404 -16.46 3.71 11.96
N LYS A 405 -16.09 3.07 13.09
CA LYS A 405 -17.04 2.78 14.18
C LYS A 405 -17.68 4.05 14.74
N ILE A 406 -16.88 5.09 15.00
CA ILE A 406 -17.37 6.39 15.49
C ILE A 406 -18.38 6.98 14.50
N ARG A 407 -18.02 7.07 13.22
CA ARG A 407 -18.85 7.69 12.18
C ARG A 407 -20.14 6.91 11.93
N GLY A 408 -20.12 5.57 12.04
CA GLY A 408 -21.31 4.74 11.99
C GLY A 408 -22.34 5.09 13.09
N LEU A 409 -21.88 5.29 14.33
CA LEU A 409 -22.74 5.69 15.44
C LEU A 409 -23.23 7.13 15.32
N GLU A 410 -22.39 8.06 14.85
CA GLU A 410 -22.81 9.45 14.61
C GLU A 410 -23.92 9.53 13.56
N ILE A 411 -23.79 8.76 12.47
CA ILE A 411 -24.83 8.66 11.43
C ILE A 411 -26.12 8.07 12.02
N ALA A 412 -26.02 6.99 12.81
CA ALA A 412 -27.18 6.40 13.46
C ALA A 412 -27.91 7.41 14.38
N ARG A 413 -27.17 8.25 15.11
CA ARG A 413 -27.73 9.33 15.93
C ARG A 413 -28.36 10.42 15.07
N ALA A 414 -27.71 10.84 14.00
CA ALA A 414 -28.22 11.85 13.07
C ALA A 414 -29.52 11.41 12.39
N LEU A 415 -29.68 10.10 12.16
CA LEU A 415 -30.92 9.48 11.66
C LEU A 415 -31.99 9.26 12.76
N GLY A 416 -31.70 9.60 14.02
CA GLY A 416 -32.61 9.38 15.15
C GLY A 416 -32.84 7.90 15.50
N LYS A 417 -31.93 7.01 15.10
CA LYS A 417 -32.05 5.55 15.26
C LYS A 417 -31.42 5.03 16.55
N THR A 418 -30.66 5.86 17.26
CA THR A 418 -30.05 5.52 18.55
C THR A 418 -29.83 6.76 19.41
N GLU A 419 -29.99 6.60 20.72
CA GLU A 419 -29.59 7.59 21.74
C GLU A 419 -28.21 7.27 22.33
N THR A 420 -27.58 6.17 21.89
CA THR A 420 -26.30 5.70 22.44
C THR A 420 -25.24 6.78 22.30
N GLU A 421 -24.68 7.22 23.44
CA GLU A 421 -23.55 8.13 23.43
C GLU A 421 -22.28 7.43 22.94
N ILE A 422 -21.47 8.18 22.19
CA ILE A 422 -20.15 7.70 21.77
C ILE A 422 -19.24 7.82 22.99
N PRO A 423 -18.66 6.73 23.51
CA PRO A 423 -17.87 6.80 24.73
C PRO A 423 -16.69 7.77 24.58
N THR A 424 -16.43 8.62 25.57
CA THR A 424 -15.27 9.54 25.55
C THR A 424 -13.94 8.78 25.45
N SER A 425 -13.88 7.56 25.98
CA SER A 425 -12.74 6.65 25.85
C SER A 425 -12.42 6.27 24.40
N TRP A 426 -13.41 6.31 23.51
CA TRP A 426 -13.23 6.04 22.08
C TRP A 426 -12.48 7.20 21.41
N GLN A 427 -12.85 8.44 21.71
CA GLN A 427 -12.11 9.61 21.20
C GLN A 427 -10.65 9.60 21.64
N LYS A 428 -10.38 9.29 22.92
CA LYS A 428 -9.01 9.13 23.43
C LYS A 428 -8.26 8.00 22.70
N THR A 429 -8.89 6.84 22.52
CA THR A 429 -8.30 5.71 21.80
C THR A 429 -7.97 6.08 20.36
N SER A 430 -8.88 6.78 19.67
CA SER A 430 -8.65 7.24 18.29
C SER A 430 -7.46 8.19 18.21
N GLN A 431 -7.34 9.15 19.12
CA GLN A 431 -6.19 10.06 19.19
C GLN A 431 -4.87 9.32 19.43
N ILE A 432 -4.87 8.32 20.32
CA ILE A 432 -3.69 7.48 20.57
C ILE A 432 -3.30 6.72 19.29
N LEU A 433 -4.26 6.09 18.59
CA LEU A 433 -3.99 5.32 17.37
C LEU A 433 -3.56 6.20 16.17
N LYS A 434 -3.89 7.49 16.19
CA LYS A 434 -3.45 8.49 15.20
C LYS A 434 -2.07 9.09 15.50
N SER A 435 -1.50 8.78 16.67
CA SER A 435 -0.22 9.36 17.06
C SER A 435 0.89 9.02 16.05
N ARG A 436 1.71 10.02 15.76
CA ARG A 436 2.95 9.86 14.99
C ARG A 436 4.01 9.17 15.86
N PRO A 437 5.08 8.62 15.26
CA PRO A 437 6.20 8.10 16.04
C PRO A 437 6.67 9.14 17.07
N GLY A 438 6.73 8.73 18.34
CA GLY A 438 7.08 9.63 19.45
C GLY A 438 8.55 9.51 19.85
N GLN A 439 8.82 9.72 21.14
CA GLN A 439 10.18 9.74 21.68
C GLN A 439 10.89 8.38 21.48
N ILE A 440 12.18 8.44 21.16
CA ILE A 440 13.07 7.28 21.13
C ILE A 440 13.84 7.25 22.45
N PHE A 441 13.86 6.09 23.10
CA PHE A 441 14.60 5.80 24.31
C PHE A 441 15.86 4.99 23.99
N LEU A 442 16.86 5.06 24.85
CA LEU A 442 18.00 4.16 24.77
C LEU A 442 17.54 2.72 25.01
N GLU A 443 18.04 1.79 24.20
CA GLU A 443 17.83 0.37 24.44
C GLU A 443 18.55 -0.03 25.73
N GLN A 444 17.84 -0.70 26.63
CA GLN A 444 18.38 -1.16 27.91
C GLN A 444 18.40 -2.69 27.91
N HIS A 445 19.57 -3.25 28.18
CA HIS A 445 19.71 -4.68 28.43
C HIS A 445 19.67 -4.93 29.94
N PRO A 446 18.97 -5.98 30.40
CA PRO A 446 18.97 -6.34 31.80
C PRO A 446 20.36 -6.83 32.24
N ASP A 447 20.82 -6.38 33.41
CA ASP A 447 22.16 -6.67 33.96
C ASP A 447 22.35 -8.14 34.40
N LEU A 448 21.28 -8.93 34.46
CA LEU A 448 21.28 -10.29 35.01
C LEU A 448 21.34 -11.32 33.88
N HIS A 449 22.42 -12.10 33.79
CA HIS A 449 22.61 -13.19 32.83
C HIS A 449 22.20 -14.55 33.42
N GLU A 450 20.98 -14.66 33.90
CA GLU A 450 20.43 -15.91 34.46
C GLU A 450 18.98 -16.12 34.03
N GLY A 451 18.49 -17.36 34.08
CA GLY A 451 17.11 -17.70 33.75
C GLY A 451 16.72 -17.43 32.29
N VAL A 452 15.53 -16.90 32.07
CA VAL A 452 14.95 -16.58 30.77
C VAL A 452 14.49 -15.14 30.77
N ILE A 453 14.94 -14.38 29.78
CA ILE A 453 14.67 -12.94 29.72
C ILE A 453 14.18 -12.54 28.33
N PRO A 454 13.00 -11.90 28.21
CA PRO A 454 12.61 -11.24 26.98
C PRO A 454 13.40 -9.95 26.80
N ILE A 455 14.00 -9.78 25.63
CA ILE A 455 14.67 -8.54 25.23
C ILE A 455 13.75 -7.77 24.30
N PHE A 456 13.57 -6.47 24.57
CA PHE A 456 12.73 -5.59 23.77
C PHE A 456 13.59 -4.63 22.95
N HIS A 457 13.65 -4.86 21.64
CA HIS A 457 14.28 -3.96 20.68
C HIS A 457 13.33 -2.84 20.21
N CYS A 458 12.17 -2.71 20.85
CA CYS A 458 11.16 -1.68 20.58
C CYS A 458 11.32 -0.53 21.58
N ASN A 459 12.12 0.47 21.21
CA ASN A 459 12.50 1.59 22.06
C ASN A 459 11.94 2.95 21.58
N GLN A 460 10.85 2.95 20.81
CA GLN A 460 10.17 4.17 20.37
C GLN A 460 8.72 4.17 20.88
N GLU A 461 8.21 5.34 21.25
CA GLU A 461 6.79 5.49 21.53
C GLU A 461 5.94 5.24 20.27
N ILE A 462 5.20 4.13 20.28
CA ILE A 462 4.29 3.71 19.20
C ILE A 462 3.02 3.12 19.80
N PRO A 463 1.82 3.38 19.26
CA PRO A 463 0.58 2.91 19.84
C PRO A 463 0.41 1.40 19.63
N CYS A 464 0.96 0.55 20.51
CA CYS A 464 1.09 -0.89 20.30
C CYS A 464 1.12 -1.67 21.63
N ASN A 465 0.25 -2.68 21.79
CA ASN A 465 0.28 -3.59 22.95
C ASN A 465 0.18 -5.12 22.71
N PRO A 466 0.42 -5.71 21.51
CA PRO A 466 0.34 -7.17 21.34
C PRO A 466 1.23 -7.98 22.28
N CYS A 467 2.48 -7.55 22.53
CA CYS A 467 3.40 -8.30 23.39
C CYS A 467 2.85 -8.52 24.80
N SER A 468 2.21 -7.49 25.38
CA SER A 468 1.60 -7.56 26.71
C SER A 468 0.42 -8.53 26.75
N GLY A 469 -0.53 -8.40 25.82
CA GLY A 469 -1.72 -9.26 25.85
C GLY A 469 -1.49 -10.69 25.33
N LEU A 470 -0.36 -10.97 24.67
CA LEU A 470 0.02 -12.32 24.25
C LEU A 470 0.73 -13.12 25.35
N CYS A 471 1.28 -12.46 26.36
CA CYS A 471 1.95 -13.12 27.48
C CYS A 471 0.93 -13.83 28.39
N PRO A 472 0.91 -15.17 28.46
CA PRO A 472 -0.08 -15.90 29.25
C PRO A 472 0.05 -15.66 30.75
N ASN A 473 1.27 -15.31 31.21
CA ASN A 473 1.59 -15.06 32.60
C ASN A 473 1.54 -13.56 32.97
N GLY A 474 1.19 -12.67 32.02
CA GLY A 474 1.12 -11.23 32.27
C GLY A 474 2.45 -10.57 32.64
N LEU A 475 3.59 -11.17 32.25
CA LEU A 475 4.93 -10.70 32.63
C LEU A 475 5.42 -9.49 31.84
N ILE A 476 4.73 -9.15 30.74
CA ILE A 476 5.05 -8.01 29.88
C ILE A 476 3.93 -6.98 30.06
N ILE A 477 4.28 -5.77 30.48
CA ILE A 477 3.34 -4.67 30.70
C ILE A 477 3.58 -3.57 29.68
N VAL A 478 2.48 -3.10 29.10
CA VAL A 478 2.34 -1.82 28.39
C VAL A 478 1.17 -1.12 29.05
N ASP A 479 1.27 0.20 29.28
CA ASP A 479 0.18 0.97 29.91
C ASP A 479 -1.13 0.80 29.10
N GLN A 480 -2.19 0.34 29.76
CA GLN A 480 -3.48 0.10 29.13
C GLN A 480 -4.24 1.40 28.81
N ASN A 481 -3.94 2.49 29.52
CA ASN A 481 -4.51 3.81 29.30
C ASN A 481 -3.78 4.58 28.20
N ASP A 482 -2.51 4.23 27.95
CA ASP A 482 -1.67 4.80 26.92
C ASP A 482 -0.70 3.77 26.35
N ILE A 483 -1.15 3.07 25.31
CA ILE A 483 -0.39 2.00 24.66
C ILE A 483 0.83 2.50 23.85
N ARG A 484 1.19 3.79 23.96
CA ARG A 484 2.41 4.34 23.34
C ARG A 484 3.68 4.03 24.12
N GLN A 485 3.54 3.70 25.41
CA GLN A 485 4.69 3.42 26.27
C GLN A 485 5.44 2.16 25.82
N ILE A 486 6.76 2.16 26.02
CA ILE A 486 7.60 1.00 25.71
C ILE A 486 7.29 -0.18 26.66
N PRO A 487 7.38 -1.44 26.18
CA PRO A 487 7.09 -2.60 27.00
C PRO A 487 8.13 -2.79 28.11
N ALA A 488 7.67 -3.22 29.28
CA ALA A 488 8.52 -3.59 30.41
C ALA A 488 8.27 -5.03 30.86
N PHE A 489 9.33 -5.73 31.28
CA PHE A 489 9.25 -7.04 31.91
C PHE A 489 9.21 -6.88 33.43
N ILE A 490 8.19 -7.44 34.08
CA ILE A 490 7.98 -7.33 35.53
C ILE A 490 8.22 -8.64 36.29
N GLY A 491 8.49 -9.74 35.58
CA GLY A 491 8.82 -11.02 36.19
C GLY A 491 10.26 -11.05 36.71
N ASN A 492 10.57 -12.03 37.55
CA ASN A 492 11.97 -12.43 37.73
C ASN A 492 12.41 -13.34 36.57
N ASN A 493 13.71 -13.58 36.45
CA ASN A 493 14.27 -14.35 35.33
C ASN A 493 13.80 -15.82 35.28
N TYR A 494 13.12 -16.32 36.31
CA TYR A 494 12.58 -17.70 36.34
C TYR A 494 11.08 -17.75 36.03
N SER A 495 10.46 -16.59 35.78
CA SER A 495 9.01 -16.48 35.56
C SER A 495 8.61 -16.82 34.12
N CYS A 496 9.46 -16.53 33.13
CA CYS A 496 9.17 -16.78 31.73
C CYS A 496 9.30 -18.29 31.40
N GLN A 497 8.28 -18.84 30.74
CA GLN A 497 8.21 -20.26 30.38
C GLN A 497 8.63 -20.53 28.93
N VAL A 498 9.27 -19.57 28.24
CA VAL A 498 9.71 -19.69 26.83
C VAL A 498 8.58 -20.14 25.90
N CYS A 499 7.36 -19.62 26.10
CA CYS A 499 6.25 -19.95 25.18
C CYS A 499 6.33 -19.23 23.82
N GLU A 500 7.27 -18.28 23.68
CA GLU A 500 7.62 -17.54 22.45
C GLU A 500 6.46 -16.76 21.78
N ARG A 501 5.28 -16.69 22.42
CA ARG A 501 4.10 -15.97 21.89
C ARG A 501 4.38 -14.49 21.66
N CYS A 502 5.15 -13.84 22.54
CA CYS A 502 5.54 -12.44 22.38
C CYS A 502 6.53 -12.23 21.22
N VAL A 503 7.42 -13.20 20.97
CA VAL A 503 8.37 -13.21 19.86
C VAL A 503 7.62 -13.37 18.53
N ALA A 504 6.83 -14.44 18.39
CA ALA A 504 6.09 -14.74 17.17
C ALA A 504 4.99 -13.71 16.83
N GLY A 505 4.38 -13.10 17.85
CA GLY A 505 3.27 -12.16 17.67
C GLY A 505 3.66 -10.69 17.58
N CYS A 506 4.94 -10.34 17.74
CA CYS A 506 5.39 -8.95 17.71
C CYS A 506 5.24 -8.34 16.29
N PRO A 507 4.46 -7.26 16.11
CA PRO A 507 4.34 -6.61 14.80
C PRO A 507 5.66 -6.06 14.26
N GLY A 508 6.55 -5.62 15.14
CA GLY A 508 7.87 -5.11 14.80
C GLY A 508 8.94 -6.18 14.58
N LEU A 509 8.67 -7.45 14.90
CA LEU A 509 9.69 -8.49 15.05
C LEU A 509 10.84 -8.01 15.95
N ALA A 510 10.49 -7.32 17.03
CA ALA A 510 11.41 -6.55 17.87
C ALA A 510 11.49 -7.13 19.30
N ILE A 511 11.27 -8.44 19.42
CA ILE A 511 11.39 -9.16 20.69
C ILE A 511 12.17 -10.43 20.43
N THR A 512 13.23 -10.67 21.19
CA THR A 512 13.93 -11.95 21.29
C THR A 512 13.79 -12.50 22.71
N LEU A 513 14.02 -13.80 22.87
CA LEU A 513 14.10 -14.44 24.19
C LEU A 513 15.49 -15.03 24.35
N VAL A 514 16.14 -14.71 25.47
CA VAL A 514 17.46 -15.28 25.83
C VAL A 514 17.26 -16.26 26.99
N ASP A 515 17.65 -17.51 26.81
CA ASP A 515 17.54 -18.60 27.79
C ASP A 515 18.92 -19.08 28.25
N TYR A 516 19.29 -18.68 29.46
CA TYR A 516 20.56 -19.00 30.13
C TYR A 516 20.50 -20.31 30.93
N ARG A 517 19.33 -20.97 31.06
CA ARG A 517 19.15 -22.12 31.97
C ARG A 517 19.97 -23.35 31.57
N GLY A 518 20.20 -23.53 30.27
CA GLY A 518 20.98 -24.64 29.73
C GLY A 518 22.49 -24.38 29.78
N ASN A 519 22.90 -23.17 29.38
CA ASN A 519 24.28 -22.73 29.37
C ASN A 519 24.32 -21.20 29.57
N ALA A 520 24.96 -20.74 30.65
CA ALA A 520 25.00 -19.31 30.97
C ALA A 520 26.02 -18.53 30.14
N ASP A 521 27.07 -19.19 29.64
CA ASP A 521 28.12 -18.57 28.80
C ASP A 521 27.70 -18.50 27.32
N LEU A 522 26.88 -19.49 26.90
CA LEU A 522 26.34 -19.61 25.55
C LEU A 522 24.82 -19.83 25.62
N PRO A 523 24.04 -18.81 26.02
CA PRO A 523 22.58 -18.92 26.07
C PRO A 523 21.96 -19.14 24.70
N LEU A 524 20.76 -19.72 24.70
CA LEU A 524 19.93 -19.84 23.51
C LEU A 524 19.20 -18.52 23.25
N VAL A 525 19.14 -18.09 22.00
CA VAL A 525 18.43 -16.89 21.57
C VAL A 525 17.34 -17.24 20.56
N SER A 526 16.07 -17.07 20.95
CA SER A 526 14.91 -17.25 20.07
C SER A 526 14.62 -15.97 19.27
N ILE A 527 14.69 -16.06 17.95
CA ILE A 527 14.59 -14.94 17.01
C ILE A 527 13.37 -15.13 16.09
N PRO A 528 12.51 -14.11 15.90
CA PRO A 528 11.35 -14.23 15.03
C PRO A 528 11.75 -14.21 13.55
N TYR A 529 11.15 -15.09 12.75
CA TYR A 529 11.47 -15.29 11.33
C TYR A 529 10.21 -15.45 10.47
N GLU A 530 10.09 -14.69 9.38
CA GLU A 530 8.90 -14.66 8.51
C GLU A 530 9.23 -14.83 7.02
N PHE A 531 10.31 -15.54 6.71
CA PHE A 531 10.76 -15.80 5.33
C PHE A 531 10.70 -17.29 5.00
N SER A 532 11.08 -17.63 3.76
CA SER A 532 11.04 -19.02 3.28
C SER A 532 11.86 -19.94 4.18
N ARG A 533 11.34 -21.13 4.45
CA ARG A 533 12.06 -22.21 5.14
C ARG A 533 13.26 -22.74 4.35
N GLU A 534 13.35 -22.39 3.07
CA GLU A 534 14.45 -22.80 2.19
C GLU A 534 15.72 -21.94 2.38
N ILE A 535 15.60 -20.78 3.04
CA ILE A 535 16.73 -19.86 3.25
C ILE A 535 17.53 -20.24 4.52
N VAL A 536 16.87 -20.80 5.53
CA VAL A 536 17.50 -21.17 6.82
C VAL A 536 16.93 -22.50 7.29
N THR A 537 17.83 -23.42 7.64
CA THR A 537 17.57 -24.74 8.21
C THR A 537 18.41 -24.97 9.46
N ALA A 538 18.09 -25.99 10.25
CA ALA A 538 18.91 -26.37 11.39
C ALA A 538 20.33 -26.75 10.93
N LYS A 539 21.34 -26.32 11.68
CA LYS A 539 22.79 -26.40 11.40
C LYS A 539 23.35 -25.41 10.37
N ASP A 540 22.51 -24.55 9.81
CA ASP A 540 23.02 -23.43 9.01
C ASP A 540 23.73 -22.41 9.90
N ILE A 541 24.75 -21.76 9.35
CA ILE A 541 25.44 -20.65 10.01
C ILE A 541 24.79 -19.35 9.55
N VAL A 542 24.22 -18.61 10.48
CA VAL A 542 23.53 -17.33 10.21
C VAL A 542 24.30 -16.16 10.81
N THR A 543 24.32 -15.03 10.10
CA THR A 543 24.86 -13.77 10.64
C THR A 543 23.81 -13.11 11.52
N ALA A 544 24.03 -13.07 12.82
CA ALA A 544 23.19 -12.32 13.76
C ALA A 544 23.55 -10.83 13.74
N LEU A 545 22.53 -10.00 13.91
CA LEU A 545 22.63 -8.55 13.79
C LEU A 545 21.99 -7.86 15.00
N ASP A 546 22.51 -6.69 15.35
CA ASP A 546 21.89 -5.78 16.30
C ASP A 546 20.70 -4.99 15.68
N THR A 547 20.07 -4.14 16.48
CA THR A 547 18.95 -3.29 16.05
C THR A 547 19.31 -2.35 14.88
N GLU A 548 20.58 -1.98 14.75
CA GLU A 548 21.09 -1.10 13.69
C GLU A 548 21.65 -1.87 12.47
N GLY A 549 21.56 -3.20 12.48
CA GLY A 549 22.02 -4.05 11.38
C GLY A 549 23.52 -4.31 11.38
N ASN A 550 24.24 -3.97 12.44
CA ASN A 550 25.65 -4.28 12.56
C ASN A 550 25.82 -5.79 12.83
N PRO A 551 26.76 -6.47 12.17
CA PRO A 551 27.06 -7.87 12.44
C PRO A 551 27.65 -8.07 13.84
N LEU A 552 27.00 -8.92 14.63
CA LEU A 552 27.50 -9.33 15.96
C LEU A 552 28.34 -10.61 15.87
N GLY A 553 28.01 -11.50 14.93
CA GLY A 553 28.73 -12.75 14.73
C GLY A 553 27.99 -13.71 13.81
N ASN A 554 28.63 -14.84 13.54
CA ASN A 554 28.05 -15.95 12.78
C ASN A 554 27.83 -17.10 13.75
N PHE A 555 26.58 -17.57 13.85
CA PHE A 555 26.17 -18.57 14.84
C PHE A 555 25.41 -19.71 14.16
N GLU A 556 25.54 -20.91 14.71
CA GLU A 556 24.82 -22.09 14.22
C GLU A 556 23.36 -22.06 14.69
N VAL A 557 22.44 -22.40 13.79
CA VAL A 557 21.02 -22.60 14.12
C VAL A 557 20.85 -23.96 14.80
N VAL A 558 20.50 -23.94 16.08
CA VAL A 558 20.34 -25.15 16.89
C VAL A 558 18.91 -25.69 16.88
N ASP A 559 17.92 -24.83 16.67
CA ASP A 559 16.51 -25.22 16.51
C ASP A 559 15.77 -24.29 15.55
N PHE A 560 14.71 -24.80 14.92
CA PHE A 560 13.90 -24.09 13.95
C PHE A 560 12.46 -24.62 13.93
N HIS A 561 11.52 -23.86 14.50
CA HIS A 561 10.16 -24.33 14.74
C HIS A 561 9.08 -23.25 14.60
N THR A 562 7.82 -23.66 14.73
CA THR A 562 6.65 -22.78 14.86
C THR A 562 5.95 -23.06 16.17
N ILE A 563 5.26 -22.07 16.73
CA ILE A 563 4.44 -22.27 17.93
C ILE A 563 2.99 -22.60 17.57
N PRO A 564 2.25 -23.38 18.39
CA PRO A 564 0.87 -23.76 18.08
C PRO A 564 -0.08 -22.58 17.83
N SER A 565 0.17 -21.43 18.46
CA SER A 565 -0.64 -20.22 18.31
C SER A 565 -0.26 -19.35 17.11
N SER A 566 0.80 -19.68 16.36
CA SER A 566 1.28 -18.91 15.21
C SER A 566 2.11 -19.80 14.28
N ASP A 567 1.52 -20.20 13.16
CA ASP A 567 2.12 -21.06 12.13
C ASP A 567 2.85 -20.27 11.02
N ARG A 568 2.52 -18.98 10.86
CA ARG A 568 3.10 -18.06 9.85
C ARG A 568 4.24 -17.17 10.37
N THR A 569 4.77 -17.46 11.54
CA THR A 569 6.00 -16.85 12.08
C THR A 569 6.80 -17.96 12.74
N LEU A 570 7.97 -18.22 12.20
CA LEU A 570 8.89 -19.23 12.71
C LEU A 570 9.80 -18.62 13.77
N ILE A 571 10.38 -19.49 14.57
CA ILE A 571 11.39 -19.16 15.56
C ILE A 571 12.68 -19.83 15.11
N VAL A 572 13.72 -19.02 14.92
CA VAL A 572 15.09 -19.48 14.73
C VAL A 572 15.77 -19.41 16.09
N VAL A 573 16.35 -20.51 16.55
CA VAL A 573 17.11 -20.54 17.80
C VAL A 573 18.58 -20.71 17.47
N ILE A 574 19.41 -19.82 18.01
CA ILE A 574 20.87 -19.88 17.89
C ILE A 574 21.49 -19.95 19.29
N GLU A 575 22.72 -20.46 19.35
CA GLU A 575 23.57 -20.38 20.53
C GLU A 575 24.60 -19.26 20.32
N ALA A 576 24.68 -18.30 21.26
CA ALA A 576 25.53 -17.12 21.13
C ALA A 576 26.19 -16.74 22.47
N PRO A 577 27.38 -16.11 22.47
CA PRO A 577 28.04 -15.61 23.67
C PRO A 577 27.13 -14.72 24.52
N ALA A 578 27.18 -14.89 25.83
CA ALA A 578 26.31 -14.21 26.80
C ALA A 578 26.39 -12.67 26.75
N ASP A 579 27.54 -12.11 26.36
CA ASP A 579 27.77 -10.68 26.18
C ASP A 579 27.11 -10.13 24.90
N LEU A 580 26.92 -10.97 23.88
CA LEU A 580 26.28 -10.60 22.62
C LEU A 580 24.79 -10.91 22.58
N ALA A 581 24.35 -11.96 23.29
CA ALA A 581 22.98 -12.48 23.22
C ALA A 581 21.88 -11.42 23.43
N PRO A 582 21.98 -10.49 24.40
CA PRO A 582 20.99 -9.42 24.58
C PRO A 582 20.94 -8.42 23.41
N SER A 583 22.02 -8.26 22.65
CA SER A 583 22.08 -7.32 21.53
C SER A 583 21.56 -7.94 20.22
N ILE A 584 21.37 -9.26 20.16
CA ILE A 584 20.88 -9.93 18.96
C ILE A 584 19.41 -9.60 18.75
N ALA A 585 19.13 -8.82 17.70
CA ALA A 585 17.79 -8.37 17.35
C ALA A 585 17.23 -9.09 16.12
N GLY A 586 18.06 -9.76 15.33
CA GLY A 586 17.64 -10.45 14.11
C GLY A 586 18.77 -11.18 13.41
N ILE A 587 18.45 -11.74 12.24
CA ILE A 587 19.42 -12.40 11.34
C ILE A 587 19.36 -11.79 9.95
N ARG A 588 20.50 -11.75 9.26
CA ARG A 588 20.58 -11.27 7.88
C ARG A 588 19.78 -12.17 6.93
N ILE A 589 19.05 -11.56 5.98
CA ILE A 589 18.21 -12.29 5.01
C ILE A 589 18.77 -12.20 3.58
N GLN A 590 19.24 -11.04 3.16
CA GLN A 590 19.86 -10.86 1.83
C GLN A 590 21.37 -10.57 1.94
N GLU A 591 22.13 -11.01 0.94
CA GLU A 591 23.57 -10.81 0.88
C GLU A 591 23.98 -9.39 0.41
N ASN A 592 25.13 -8.93 0.88
CA ASN A 592 25.70 -7.61 0.58
C ASN A 592 25.95 -7.28 -0.92
N PRO A 593 26.22 -8.21 -1.85
CA PRO A 593 26.50 -7.83 -3.24
C PRO A 593 25.31 -7.16 -3.96
N ILE A 594 24.07 -7.46 -3.53
CA ILE A 594 22.86 -6.87 -4.12
C ILE A 594 22.79 -5.35 -3.87
N THR A 595 23.46 -4.86 -2.82
CA THR A 595 23.28 -3.50 -2.28
C THR A 595 24.42 -2.55 -2.64
N GLN A 596 25.40 -2.98 -3.46
CA GLN A 596 26.55 -2.16 -3.83
C GLN A 596 26.23 -1.18 -4.98
N PRO A 597 26.74 0.06 -4.92
CA PRO A 597 26.59 1.01 -6.01
C PRO A 597 27.45 0.64 -7.24
N MET A 598 27.03 1.08 -8.42
CA MET A 598 27.74 0.94 -9.69
C MET A 598 28.96 1.89 -9.76
N THR A 599 29.99 1.51 -10.54
CA THR A 599 31.26 2.25 -10.65
C THR A 599 31.15 3.61 -11.37
N GLN A 600 30.07 3.85 -12.13
CA GLN A 600 29.80 5.08 -12.86
C GLN A 600 28.35 5.51 -12.63
N TYR A 601 28.10 6.81 -12.52
CA TYR A 601 26.77 7.38 -12.33
C TYR A 601 26.24 8.02 -13.61
N VAL A 602 24.90 8.15 -13.71
CA VAL A 602 24.19 8.75 -14.86
C VAL A 602 23.68 10.14 -14.50
N HIS A 603 23.79 11.10 -15.42
CA HIS A 603 23.49 12.53 -15.20
C HIS A 603 21.98 12.87 -15.07
N HIS A 604 21.72 14.14 -14.68
CA HIS A 604 20.64 14.66 -13.80
C HIS A 604 19.26 14.99 -14.43
N VAL A 605 18.32 15.42 -13.55
CA VAL A 605 16.95 15.92 -13.80
C VAL A 605 16.92 17.13 -14.71
N ALA A 606 16.59 16.91 -15.98
CA ALA A 606 16.50 17.95 -16.98
C ALA A 606 15.05 18.38 -17.24
N ASP A 607 14.90 19.47 -17.99
CA ASP A 607 13.62 20.03 -18.43
C ASP A 607 12.77 19.03 -19.25
N ASP A 608 13.36 17.92 -19.69
CA ASP A 608 12.71 16.79 -20.37
C ASP A 608 11.91 15.86 -19.42
N THR A 609 11.99 16.05 -18.10
CA THR A 609 11.30 15.20 -17.12
C THR A 609 9.78 15.24 -17.27
N ILE A 610 9.12 14.08 -17.41
CA ILE A 610 7.66 14.02 -17.59
C ILE A 610 6.90 14.27 -16.28
N VAL A 611 6.00 15.26 -16.32
CA VAL A 611 5.10 15.67 -15.23
C VAL A 611 3.69 15.12 -15.45
N CYS A 612 3.14 15.29 -16.66
CA CYS A 612 1.84 14.70 -17.02
C CYS A 612 2.05 13.40 -17.79
N ARG A 613 1.88 12.25 -17.12
CA ARG A 613 2.06 10.92 -17.71
C ARG A 613 1.06 10.55 -18.81
N CYS A 614 -0.13 11.14 -18.81
CA CYS A 614 -1.13 10.81 -19.83
C CYS A 614 -0.93 11.59 -21.13
N GLU A 615 -0.24 12.73 -21.07
CA GLU A 615 -0.10 13.66 -22.20
C GLU A 615 1.39 13.94 -22.51
N HIS A 616 2.29 13.24 -21.82
CA HIS A 616 3.74 13.40 -21.81
C HIS A 616 4.18 14.88 -21.84
N VAL A 617 3.66 15.65 -20.88
CA VAL A 617 4.06 17.05 -20.66
C VAL A 617 5.23 17.08 -19.70
N THR A 618 6.30 17.76 -20.11
CA THR A 618 7.56 17.88 -19.40
C THR A 618 7.53 18.98 -18.33
N ALA A 619 8.50 18.94 -17.41
CA ALA A 619 8.71 19.98 -16.41
C ALA A 619 9.12 21.31 -17.06
N GLY A 620 9.94 21.26 -18.11
CA GLY A 620 10.36 22.45 -18.87
C GLY A 620 9.17 23.17 -19.51
N GLU A 621 8.25 22.44 -20.14
CA GLU A 621 7.02 23.01 -20.72
C GLU A 621 6.19 23.77 -19.67
N ILE A 622 6.02 23.21 -18.47
CA ILE A 622 5.23 23.84 -17.40
C ILE A 622 6.00 25.01 -16.76
N ARG A 623 7.29 24.87 -16.47
CA ARG A 623 8.13 25.94 -15.90
C ARG A 623 8.17 27.16 -16.81
N ALA A 624 8.27 26.95 -18.12
CA ALA A 624 8.25 28.03 -19.10
C ALA A 624 6.97 28.89 -18.98
N LEU A 625 5.80 28.27 -18.80
CA LEU A 625 4.55 29.00 -18.59
C LEU A 625 4.50 29.70 -17.24
N ILE A 626 4.97 29.06 -16.16
CA ILE A 626 5.03 29.69 -14.84
C ILE A 626 5.90 30.95 -14.89
N ARG A 627 7.06 30.90 -15.56
CA ARG A 627 7.96 32.04 -15.78
C ARG A 627 7.34 33.13 -16.66
N GLN A 628 6.42 32.79 -17.55
CA GLN A 628 5.64 33.76 -18.36
C GLN A 628 4.53 34.47 -17.57
N GLY A 629 4.28 34.09 -16.31
CA GLY A 629 3.30 34.74 -15.45
C GLY A 629 2.00 33.98 -15.26
N TYR A 630 1.87 32.77 -15.83
CA TYR A 630 0.69 31.93 -15.59
C TYR A 630 0.61 31.53 -14.11
N ARG A 631 -0.56 31.73 -13.51
CA ARG A 631 -0.83 31.37 -12.09
C ARG A 631 -2.06 30.48 -11.92
N ASP A 632 -2.85 30.31 -12.97
CA ASP A 632 -3.98 29.38 -12.99
C ASP A 632 -3.59 28.05 -13.65
N ILE A 633 -3.75 26.95 -12.90
CA ILE A 633 -3.50 25.60 -13.42
C ILE A 633 -4.45 25.26 -14.57
N ASN A 634 -5.65 25.84 -14.64
CA ASN A 634 -6.56 25.65 -15.76
C ASN A 634 -6.02 26.26 -17.06
N GLU A 635 -5.27 27.36 -16.99
CA GLU A 635 -4.60 27.95 -18.15
C GLU A 635 -3.43 27.08 -18.61
N ILE A 636 -2.57 26.63 -17.68
CA ILE A 636 -1.48 25.67 -17.98
C ILE A 636 -2.05 24.40 -18.61
N LYS A 637 -3.15 23.87 -18.05
CA LYS A 637 -3.89 22.73 -18.59
C LYS A 637 -4.38 22.97 -20.02
N THR A 638 -4.86 24.18 -20.32
CA THR A 638 -5.41 24.52 -21.64
C THR A 638 -4.31 24.58 -22.70
N VAL A 639 -3.14 25.11 -22.34
CA VAL A 639 -2.00 25.24 -23.26
C VAL A 639 -1.27 23.91 -23.46
N THR A 640 -0.99 23.19 -22.37
CA THR A 640 -0.13 21.99 -22.40
C THR A 640 -0.89 20.67 -22.47
N ARG A 641 -2.20 20.70 -22.19
CA ARG A 641 -3.03 19.52 -21.91
C ARG A 641 -2.69 18.79 -20.60
N ALA A 642 -1.77 19.28 -19.77
CA ALA A 642 -1.45 18.65 -18.49
C ALA A 642 -2.70 18.52 -17.59
N GLY A 643 -3.07 17.27 -17.28
CA GLY A 643 -4.28 16.94 -16.52
C GLY A 643 -5.56 16.79 -17.35
N MET A 644 -5.48 16.80 -18.69
CA MET A 644 -6.59 16.50 -19.61
C MET A 644 -6.67 15.05 -20.03
N GLY A 645 -5.60 14.26 -19.85
CA GLY A 645 -5.62 12.84 -20.20
C GLY A 645 -6.58 12.02 -19.31
N ALA A 646 -6.78 10.76 -19.69
CA ALA A 646 -7.65 9.77 -19.06
C ALA A 646 -7.65 9.71 -17.52
N CYS A 647 -6.52 10.03 -16.87
CA CYS A 647 -6.46 10.07 -15.41
C CYS A 647 -7.25 11.25 -14.78
N GLY A 648 -7.58 12.30 -15.53
CA GLY A 648 -8.23 13.52 -15.03
C GLY A 648 -7.34 14.37 -14.12
N GLY A 649 -6.01 14.33 -14.31
CA GLY A 649 -5.05 15.12 -13.53
C GLY A 649 -4.62 14.52 -12.20
N LYS A 650 -5.14 13.34 -11.81
CA LYS A 650 -4.88 12.70 -10.51
C LYS A 650 -3.41 12.43 -10.22
N THR A 651 -2.58 12.21 -11.25
CA THR A 651 -1.15 11.91 -11.10
C THR A 651 -0.24 13.12 -11.21
N CYS A 652 -0.70 14.22 -11.82
CA CYS A 652 0.14 15.36 -12.20
C CYS A 652 -0.22 16.67 -11.50
N ALA A 653 -1.42 16.82 -10.94
CA ALA A 653 -1.83 18.07 -10.30
C ALA A 653 -0.89 18.48 -9.14
N SER A 654 -0.55 17.54 -8.25
CA SER A 654 0.38 17.80 -7.14
C SER A 654 1.81 18.07 -7.60
N LEU A 655 2.22 17.47 -8.73
CA LEU A 655 3.51 17.73 -9.37
C LEU A 655 3.56 19.15 -9.95
N ILE A 656 2.48 19.62 -10.57
CA ILE A 656 2.38 21.01 -11.08
C ILE A 656 2.48 22.01 -9.92
N HIS A 657 1.78 21.76 -8.80
CA HIS A 657 1.93 22.58 -7.58
C HIS A 657 3.35 22.59 -7.02
N ARG A 658 4.08 21.47 -7.16
CA ARG A 658 5.50 21.43 -6.80
C ARG A 658 6.34 22.32 -7.73
N LEU A 659 6.10 22.30 -9.04
CA LEU A 659 6.84 23.17 -9.97
C LEU A 659 6.62 24.66 -9.70
N PHE A 660 5.41 25.07 -9.32
CA PHE A 660 5.17 26.45 -8.85
C PHE A 660 6.05 26.82 -7.65
N ARG A 661 6.18 25.91 -6.68
CA ARG A 661 7.04 26.12 -5.50
C ARG A 661 8.52 26.19 -5.87
N GLU A 662 8.98 25.32 -6.78
CA GLU A 662 10.36 25.35 -7.29
C GLU A 662 10.69 26.65 -8.03
N GLU A 663 9.71 27.25 -8.70
CA GLU A 663 9.82 28.57 -9.35
C GLU A 663 9.52 29.75 -8.39
N ASN A 664 9.48 29.49 -7.07
CA ASN A 664 9.26 30.48 -6.01
C ASN A 664 7.92 31.24 -6.10
N VAL A 665 6.87 30.61 -6.63
CA VAL A 665 5.52 31.21 -6.69
C VAL A 665 4.77 30.92 -5.37
N PRO A 666 4.26 31.95 -4.67
CA PRO A 666 3.47 31.77 -3.45
C PRO A 666 2.17 30.97 -3.69
N VAL A 667 1.84 30.04 -2.78
CA VAL A 667 0.68 29.14 -2.92
C VAL A 667 -0.64 29.90 -3.03
N ASN A 668 -0.77 31.05 -2.36
CA ASN A 668 -1.97 31.89 -2.39
C ASN A 668 -2.20 32.60 -3.73
N GLU A 669 -1.22 32.63 -4.62
CA GLU A 669 -1.37 33.15 -5.99
C GLU A 669 -1.86 32.07 -6.97
N ILE A 670 -1.81 30.79 -6.59
CA ILE A 670 -2.08 29.68 -7.49
C ILE A 670 -3.58 29.34 -7.50
N THR A 671 -4.19 29.39 -8.68
CA THR A 671 -5.56 28.91 -8.85
C THR A 671 -5.57 27.41 -9.16
N ASN A 672 -6.34 26.65 -8.35
CA ASN A 672 -6.45 25.20 -8.45
C ASN A 672 -7.25 24.76 -9.70
N PRO A 673 -6.98 23.55 -10.24
CA PRO A 673 -7.76 23.02 -11.35
C PRO A 673 -9.23 22.79 -10.96
N SER A 674 -10.13 23.14 -11.87
CA SER A 674 -11.56 22.88 -11.72
C SER A 674 -11.86 21.37 -11.68
N LYS A 675 -12.56 20.92 -10.63
CA LYS A 675 -13.00 19.51 -10.49
C LYS A 675 -14.34 19.30 -11.19
N ARG A 676 -14.38 18.38 -12.17
CA ARG A 676 -15.57 17.98 -12.91
C ARG A 676 -16.27 16.79 -12.21
N PRO A 677 -17.58 16.59 -12.41
CA PRO A 677 -18.37 15.63 -11.62
C PRO A 677 -18.06 14.16 -11.89
N LEU A 678 -17.57 13.80 -13.08
CA LEU A 678 -17.15 12.43 -13.39
C LEU A 678 -15.70 12.21 -12.95
N PHE A 679 -15.50 11.35 -11.95
CA PHE A 679 -14.17 11.05 -11.41
C PHE A 679 -13.49 9.86 -12.08
N MET A 680 -14.26 8.99 -12.73
CA MET A 680 -13.80 7.80 -13.43
C MET A 680 -14.40 7.74 -14.84
N GLU A 681 -13.69 7.08 -15.76
CA GLU A 681 -14.12 6.91 -17.15
C GLU A 681 -15.17 5.81 -17.25
N VAL A 682 -16.18 6.04 -18.07
CA VAL A 682 -17.32 5.12 -18.28
C VAL A 682 -17.70 5.15 -19.76
N PRO A 683 -17.97 4.01 -20.39
CA PRO A 683 -18.49 3.98 -21.76
C PRO A 683 -19.81 4.75 -21.88
N LEU A 684 -19.97 5.55 -22.95
CA LEU A 684 -21.17 6.40 -23.14
C LEU A 684 -22.47 5.59 -23.20
N GLY A 685 -22.45 4.40 -23.82
CA GLY A 685 -23.63 3.53 -23.91
C GLY A 685 -24.20 3.14 -22.55
N VAL A 686 -23.36 3.04 -21.52
CA VAL A 686 -23.78 2.72 -20.15
C VAL A 686 -24.65 3.84 -19.55
N PHE A 687 -24.34 5.11 -19.84
CA PHE A 687 -25.20 6.22 -19.44
C PHE A 687 -26.51 6.28 -20.23
N ALA A 688 -26.51 5.77 -21.46
CA ALA A 688 -27.71 5.65 -22.28
C ALA A 688 -28.58 4.44 -21.89
N GLY A 689 -28.10 3.56 -21.00
CA GLY A 689 -28.81 2.34 -20.63
C GLY A 689 -28.73 1.24 -21.70
N GLU A 690 -27.65 1.22 -22.49
CA GLU A 690 -27.40 0.21 -23.53
C GLU A 690 -27.43 -1.21 -22.93
N SER A 691 -28.30 -2.07 -23.45
CA SER A 691 -28.24 -3.51 -23.17
C SER A 691 -27.39 -4.21 -24.22
N LYS A 692 -26.31 -4.86 -23.79
CA LYS A 692 -25.60 -5.81 -24.66
C LYS A 692 -26.52 -7.01 -24.87
N GLU A 693 -27.00 -7.21 -26.10
CA GLU A 693 -27.42 -8.55 -26.50
C GLU A 693 -26.18 -9.44 -26.47
N GLU A 694 -26.27 -10.58 -25.78
CA GLU A 694 -25.32 -11.67 -25.98
C GLU A 694 -25.48 -12.14 -27.41
N SER A 695 -24.62 -11.65 -28.30
CA SER A 695 -24.48 -12.21 -29.65
C SER A 695 -23.95 -13.64 -29.46
N HIS A 696 -24.84 -14.62 -29.61
CA HIS A 696 -24.52 -16.05 -29.57
C HIS A 696 -23.51 -16.47 -30.65
#